data_AF-A0A6B8RNI5-F1
#
_entry.id   AF-A0A6B8RNI5-F1
#
_cell.length_a   1.000
_cell.length_b   1.000
_cell.length_c   1.000
_cell.angle_alpha   90.00
_cell.angle_beta   90.00
_cell.angle_gamma   90.00
#
_symmetry.space_group_name_H-M   'P 1'
#
loop_
_entity.id
_entity.type
_entity.pdbx_description
1 polymer ?
#
loop_
_entity_poly.entity_id
_entity_poly.type
_entity_poly.pdbx_seq_one_letter_code
_entity_poly.pdbx_strand_id
1 'polypeptide(L)'
;MSIKSTFKRSMIATLLTVSIILSMFSTPSRAHAQDEPNLALNTSRSGYPSASASFTCSCDNVWNAVDGSYLSNRWTSYNSTTSDRIDSITVDFGSAKSFNQVKLYIYNDGGGVQTPASYTIQYWDGSIWRDAVNQLKTPVVPTAALYSTSNPAGILNTVNFDTVTSPQIKVIFTSRSNSRSGVVELEVFLYDQADHNAANSIILAIEDLPAAGSITLSFKSAVEVVRSAYNNLSMSQKNLVTNISKFIELEAAIAWLQPPSDPPVSLAFSDFNQAQGTISGTVTLVQPLNRTYITNYSLFWADNTGAKLPNRSAIATTNAVASPTNVTFSISDLEIPPGALKLIAYANNSSGFNPNGAVVPFIDSYDKIPSSTYSSITGTVQEGGSKNVTVNFIVYNAAHEPLKQFHVENFTLNIPSLNDEHWTGLDNQNYFTNFTNHFDGTYSFVYTGAKYGTTYPFKFFTAHYNPANVEEYISIQDTYDVITPINPIVDKINDIAQNASASSISESDLLSVLDDLGATADLIADNLVAYQSAISSSADSALNTATLIHQMVLDINTAAVVRSAIQALFPVESLELSDKSAVAAARSAYDNLTDTQRDFVTNLTLLNDAEEAIAALEAAQNPVMKNINVLSAFSNAMGDTITLKLSSVLDITYNIPATKFVVIANEVSVPIASADYDPADSSHRTIKLTLAFPALLSSTSVTLSVLSGALKTSNNELNNTTSPKPVITFLNLDLSHDNHIGVEDIVLMIRNPLTQIDVNLDQTFNPEDILILLGQISMQ
;
A
#
# COMPACT_ATOMS: atom_id res chain seq x y z
N MET A 1 -21.45 40.94 16.98
CA MET A 1 -21.34 40.30 15.64
C MET A 1 -19.91 40.39 15.07
N SER A 2 -18.84 40.32 15.87
CA SER A 2 -17.46 40.57 15.40
C SER A 2 -16.41 39.73 16.14
N ILE A 3 -16.63 38.41 16.24
CA ILE A 3 -15.64 37.43 16.75
C ILE A 3 -15.58 36.17 15.86
N LYS A 4 -16.65 35.85 15.12
CA LYS A 4 -16.69 34.71 14.18
C LYS A 4 -15.97 34.95 12.84
N SER A 5 -15.64 36.19 12.46
CA SER A 5 -14.96 36.47 11.18
C SER A 5 -13.42 36.41 11.28
N THR A 6 -12.85 36.62 12.47
CA THR A 6 -11.40 36.59 12.69
C THR A 6 -10.86 35.15 12.76
N PHE A 7 -11.66 34.20 13.27
CA PHE A 7 -11.26 32.79 13.36
C PHE A 7 -11.32 32.06 12.00
N LYS A 8 -12.28 32.42 11.12
CA LYS A 8 -12.37 31.86 9.75
C LYS A 8 -11.29 32.37 8.79
N ARG A 9 -10.75 33.58 9.02
CA ARG A 9 -9.63 34.11 8.23
C ARG A 9 -8.28 33.51 8.62
N SER A 10 -8.14 32.97 9.84
CA SER A 10 -6.92 32.29 10.28
C SER A 10 -6.77 30.89 9.66
N MET A 11 -7.84 30.10 9.48
CA MET A 11 -7.74 28.77 8.86
C MET A 11 -7.50 28.81 7.34
N ILE A 12 -8.02 29.83 6.64
CA ILE A 12 -7.81 29.97 5.19
C ILE A 12 -6.40 30.52 4.88
N ALA A 13 -5.79 31.24 5.82
CA ALA A 13 -4.40 31.67 5.71
C ALA A 13 -3.40 30.52 5.92
N THR A 14 -3.74 29.48 6.70
CA THR A 14 -2.88 28.31 6.94
C THR A 14 -2.91 27.29 5.79
N LEU A 15 -4.00 27.22 5.01
CA LEU A 15 -4.07 26.36 3.82
C LEU A 15 -3.37 26.96 2.58
N LEU A 16 -3.14 28.28 2.54
CA LEU A 16 -2.49 28.92 1.39
C LEU A 16 -0.96 29.07 1.53
N THR A 17 -0.39 28.85 2.73
CA THR A 17 1.04 29.04 2.98
C THR A 17 1.88 27.79 2.73
N VAL A 18 1.30 26.58 2.72
CA VAL A 18 2.06 25.34 2.41
C VAL A 18 2.47 25.30 0.94
N SER A 19 1.67 25.86 0.02
CA SER A 19 2.04 25.94 -1.41
C SER A 19 3.08 27.04 -1.72
N ILE A 20 3.32 28.00 -0.82
CA ILE A 20 4.26 29.13 -1.05
C ILE A 20 5.60 28.91 -0.32
N ILE A 21 5.62 28.17 0.79
CA ILE A 21 6.86 27.83 1.52
C ILE A 21 7.76 26.85 0.73
N LEU A 22 7.24 26.20 -0.32
CA LEU A 22 7.98 25.30 -1.20
C LEU A 22 9.07 25.98 -2.08
N SER A 23 9.23 27.32 -2.00
CA SER A 23 10.17 28.06 -2.85
C SER A 23 11.33 28.75 -2.13
N MET A 24 11.41 28.76 -0.79
CA MET A 24 12.41 29.59 -0.09
C MET A 24 12.91 29.04 1.25
N PHE A 25 13.54 27.87 1.29
CA PHE A 25 14.47 27.53 2.38
C PHE A 25 15.62 26.65 1.87
N SER A 26 16.74 27.30 1.51
CA SER A 26 18.05 26.66 1.43
C SER A 26 18.87 27.11 2.64
N THR A 27 18.85 26.33 3.70
CA THR A 27 19.90 26.35 4.73
C THR A 27 20.50 24.95 4.84
N PRO A 28 21.83 24.80 4.79
CA PRO A 28 22.45 23.48 4.87
C PRO A 28 22.44 23.02 6.33
N SER A 29 21.46 22.20 6.71
CA SER A 29 21.58 21.33 7.87
C SER A 29 22.25 20.03 7.45
N ARG A 30 23.23 19.55 8.25
CA ARG A 30 23.88 18.24 8.11
C ARG A 30 22.84 17.12 8.28
N ALA A 31 22.03 16.87 7.25
CA ALA A 31 21.36 15.60 7.09
C ALA A 31 22.34 14.71 6.33
N HIS A 32 23.09 13.91 7.08
CA HIS A 32 23.71 12.73 6.49
C HIS A 32 22.57 11.88 5.93
N ALA A 33 22.49 11.71 4.61
CA ALA A 33 21.75 10.60 4.03
C ALA A 33 22.48 9.32 4.49
N GLN A 34 22.01 8.73 5.59
CA GLN A 34 22.69 7.62 6.27
C GLN A 34 22.48 6.28 5.56
N ASP A 35 21.62 6.24 4.52
CA ASP A 35 21.15 5.01 3.88
C ASP A 35 21.54 4.85 2.39
N GLU A 36 22.35 5.77 1.82
CA GLU A 36 22.87 5.57 0.47
C GLU A 36 24.15 4.71 0.50
N PRO A 37 24.25 3.61 -0.29
CA PRO A 37 25.43 2.78 -0.30
C PRO A 37 26.62 3.55 -0.91
N ASN A 38 27.63 3.85 -0.09
CA ASN A 38 28.90 4.41 -0.58
C ASN A 38 29.60 3.39 -1.49
N LEU A 39 29.59 3.66 -2.79
CA LEU A 39 30.12 2.77 -3.83
C LEU A 39 31.64 2.65 -3.80
N ALA A 40 32.34 3.58 -3.13
CA ALA A 40 33.79 3.52 -2.98
C ALA A 40 34.25 2.76 -1.74
N LEU A 41 33.37 2.52 -0.75
CA LEU A 41 33.74 1.96 0.54
C LEU A 41 34.36 0.56 0.40
N ASN A 42 35.57 0.40 0.92
CA ASN A 42 36.27 -0.88 1.03
C ASN A 42 37.08 -0.98 2.33
N THR A 43 36.41 -1.39 3.40
CA THR A 43 37.03 -1.63 4.72
C THR A 43 38.06 -2.75 4.71
N SER A 44 37.97 -3.69 3.75
CA SER A 44 38.92 -4.81 3.62
C SER A 44 40.25 -4.41 2.98
N ARG A 45 40.29 -3.26 2.30
CA ARG A 45 41.45 -2.75 1.56
C ARG A 45 42.02 -3.75 0.54
N SER A 46 41.14 -4.55 -0.04
CA SER A 46 41.47 -5.61 -0.99
C SER A 46 40.29 -5.86 -1.93
N GLY A 47 40.55 -6.38 -3.12
CA GLY A 47 39.50 -6.61 -4.11
C GLY A 47 38.80 -5.32 -4.55
N TYR A 48 37.54 -5.43 -4.98
CA TYR A 48 36.72 -4.32 -5.45
C TYR A 48 35.74 -3.80 -4.36
N PRO A 49 35.40 -2.50 -4.33
CA PRO A 49 35.99 -1.45 -5.16
C PRO A 49 37.46 -1.22 -4.79
N SER A 50 38.33 -1.09 -5.79
CA SER A 50 39.78 -0.93 -5.59
C SER A 50 40.19 0.53 -5.77
N ALA A 51 41.11 1.01 -4.93
CA ALA A 51 41.62 2.37 -5.02
C ALA A 51 43.07 2.40 -5.51
N SER A 52 43.38 3.31 -6.43
CA SER A 52 44.73 3.59 -6.92
C SER A 52 44.92 5.09 -7.06
N ALA A 53 46.17 5.56 -7.11
CA ALA A 53 46.47 6.97 -7.29
C ALA A 53 47.65 7.18 -8.24
N SER A 54 47.70 8.34 -8.88
CA SER A 54 48.84 8.73 -9.74
C SER A 54 50.15 8.83 -8.95
N PHE A 55 50.04 9.23 -7.68
CA PHE A 55 51.11 9.27 -6.71
C PHE A 55 50.51 9.13 -5.31
N THR A 56 51.22 8.44 -4.41
CA THR A 56 50.92 8.40 -2.97
C THR A 56 52.23 8.59 -2.22
N CYS A 57 52.24 9.48 -1.22
CA CYS A 57 53.41 9.62 -0.33
C CYS A 57 53.80 8.25 0.24
N SER A 58 55.10 7.97 0.36
CA SER A 58 55.57 6.76 1.07
C SER A 58 55.15 6.69 2.54
N CYS A 59 54.67 7.81 3.08
CA CYS A 59 54.16 7.98 4.43
C CYS A 59 52.66 7.70 4.59
N ASP A 60 51.91 7.55 3.49
CA ASP A 60 50.46 7.40 3.46
C ASP A 60 50.06 6.20 2.57
N ASN A 61 48.76 5.91 2.49
CA ASN A 61 48.22 4.81 1.70
C ASN A 61 46.90 5.23 1.02
N VAL A 62 46.74 4.91 -0.28
CA VAL A 62 45.53 5.26 -1.04
C VAL A 62 44.26 4.60 -0.50
N TRP A 63 44.37 3.41 0.09
CA TRP A 63 43.24 2.72 0.71
C TRP A 63 42.64 3.49 1.89
N ASN A 64 43.41 4.38 2.53
CA ASN A 64 42.89 5.23 3.58
C ASN A 64 41.87 6.24 3.07
N ALA A 65 41.74 6.47 1.76
CA ALA A 65 40.75 7.38 1.21
C ALA A 65 39.38 6.72 1.02
N VAL A 66 39.24 5.42 1.24
CA VAL A 66 38.03 4.66 0.91
C VAL A 66 37.66 3.62 1.97
N ASP A 67 38.22 3.71 3.18
CA ASP A 67 38.06 2.67 4.20
C ASP A 67 37.00 3.00 5.26
N GLY A 68 36.31 4.13 5.13
CA GLY A 68 35.29 4.60 6.07
C GLY A 68 35.86 5.23 7.35
N SER A 69 37.17 5.51 7.43
CA SER A 69 37.81 6.12 8.60
C SER A 69 38.03 7.62 8.42
N TYR A 70 37.37 8.42 9.26
CA TYR A 70 37.42 9.89 9.20
C TYR A 70 38.45 10.56 10.11
N LEU A 71 39.11 9.80 11.00
CA LEU A 71 39.76 10.36 12.19
C LEU A 71 41.26 10.06 12.32
N SER A 72 41.79 9.05 11.62
CA SER A 72 43.10 8.46 11.97
C SER A 72 44.11 8.31 10.84
N ASN A 73 43.67 8.40 9.58
CA ASN A 73 44.46 8.06 8.41
C ASN A 73 44.06 8.93 7.20
N ARG A 74 44.87 8.88 6.13
CA ARG A 74 44.70 9.74 4.95
C ARG A 74 45.44 9.20 3.73
N TRP A 75 45.04 9.69 2.56
CA TRP A 75 45.87 9.70 1.36
C TRP A 75 46.39 11.11 1.12
N THR A 76 47.66 11.24 0.70
CA THR A 76 48.22 12.51 0.23
C THR A 76 49.13 12.31 -0.98
N SER A 77 49.23 13.35 -1.80
CA SER A 77 50.24 13.46 -2.86
C SER A 77 51.51 14.21 -2.40
N TYR A 78 51.78 14.26 -1.10
CA TYR A 78 52.95 14.93 -0.53
C TYR A 78 54.26 14.40 -1.15
N ASN A 79 55.18 15.30 -1.53
CA ASN A 79 56.40 15.01 -2.31
C ASN A 79 56.19 14.53 -3.76
N SER A 80 54.97 14.56 -4.31
CA SER A 80 54.80 14.40 -5.76
C SER A 80 55.67 15.42 -6.51
N THR A 81 56.34 14.99 -7.58
CA THR A 81 57.26 15.81 -8.40
C THR A 81 56.64 16.24 -9.72
N THR A 82 55.33 16.00 -9.93
CA THR A 82 54.62 16.41 -11.14
C THR A 82 54.69 17.94 -11.32
N SER A 83 55.08 18.37 -12.53
CA SER A 83 55.29 19.78 -12.87
C SER A 83 53.97 20.54 -13.10
N ASP A 84 52.93 19.84 -13.55
CA ASP A 84 51.55 20.34 -13.68
C ASP A 84 50.82 20.45 -12.33
N ARG A 85 51.38 19.84 -11.28
CA ARG A 85 50.84 19.72 -9.93
C ARG A 85 49.50 19.01 -9.84
N ILE A 86 49.25 18.12 -10.80
CA ILE A 86 48.04 17.33 -10.87
C ILE A 86 48.36 15.95 -10.30
N ASP A 87 47.52 15.51 -9.37
CA ASP A 87 47.53 14.14 -8.84
C ASP A 87 46.08 13.63 -8.78
N SER A 88 45.85 12.33 -8.87
CA SER A 88 44.49 11.77 -8.92
C SER A 88 44.35 10.51 -8.08
N ILE A 89 43.15 10.29 -7.52
CA ILE A 89 42.69 8.98 -7.03
C ILE A 89 41.74 8.39 -8.08
N THR A 90 41.88 7.11 -8.37
CA THR A 90 40.96 6.31 -9.19
C THR A 90 40.33 5.23 -8.32
N VAL A 91 39.01 5.10 -8.40
CA VAL A 91 38.26 3.99 -7.80
C VAL A 91 37.71 3.13 -8.93
N ASP A 92 38.05 1.84 -8.91
CA ASP A 92 37.52 0.82 -9.81
C ASP A 92 36.49 -0.02 -9.06
N PHE A 93 35.26 -0.05 -9.54
CA PHE A 93 34.15 -0.76 -8.89
C PHE A 93 34.10 -2.26 -9.24
N GLY A 94 34.95 -2.75 -10.15
CA GLY A 94 34.99 -4.12 -10.66
C GLY A 94 33.85 -4.48 -11.62
N SER A 95 32.78 -3.70 -11.64
CA SER A 95 31.65 -3.77 -12.57
C SER A 95 31.06 -2.36 -12.73
N ALA A 96 30.36 -2.10 -13.84
CA ALA A 96 29.77 -0.78 -14.07
C ALA A 96 28.76 -0.42 -12.97
N LYS A 97 28.90 0.78 -12.40
CA LYS A 97 27.99 1.37 -11.42
C LYS A 97 27.46 2.70 -11.93
N SER A 98 26.21 3.01 -11.60
CA SER A 98 25.64 4.34 -11.81
C SER A 98 25.95 5.22 -10.61
N PHE A 99 26.45 6.43 -10.86
CA PHE A 99 26.79 7.39 -9.82
C PHE A 99 26.74 8.81 -10.39
N ASN A 100 26.52 9.78 -9.52
CA ASN A 100 26.39 11.19 -9.91
C ASN A 100 26.80 12.18 -8.80
N GLN A 101 27.32 11.65 -7.68
CA GLN A 101 27.79 12.45 -6.56
C GLN A 101 29.09 11.89 -5.98
N VAL A 102 30.03 12.79 -5.67
CA VAL A 102 31.24 12.48 -4.91
C VAL A 102 31.33 13.40 -3.70
N LYS A 103 31.67 12.82 -2.55
CA LYS A 103 31.97 13.55 -1.32
C LYS A 103 33.45 13.40 -0.99
N LEU A 104 34.09 14.52 -0.66
CA LEU A 104 35.52 14.61 -0.37
C LEU A 104 35.71 15.27 1.00
N TYR A 105 36.37 14.54 1.88
CA TYR A 105 36.83 15.05 3.17
C TYR A 105 38.31 15.40 3.01
N ILE A 106 38.57 16.65 2.67
CA ILE A 106 39.90 17.12 2.27
C ILE A 106 40.79 17.27 3.51
N TYR A 107 42.02 16.76 3.43
CA TYR A 107 43.05 16.89 4.47
C TYR A 107 43.82 18.21 4.31
N ASN A 108 44.08 18.90 5.41
CA ASN A 108 44.83 20.16 5.42
C ASN A 108 45.63 20.32 6.73
N ASP A 109 46.96 20.19 6.65
CA ASP A 109 47.86 20.34 7.80
C ASP A 109 48.38 21.79 7.98
N GLY A 110 48.00 22.73 7.10
CA GLY A 110 48.50 24.10 7.09
C GLY A 110 49.94 24.25 6.60
N GLY A 111 50.59 23.16 6.19
CA GLY A 111 51.96 23.07 5.73
C GLY A 111 52.06 22.43 4.34
N GLY A 112 52.72 21.27 4.26
CA GLY A 112 53.04 20.60 3.00
C GLY A 112 51.83 20.01 2.26
N VAL A 113 50.73 19.76 2.96
CA VAL A 113 49.47 19.26 2.38
C VAL A 113 48.34 20.20 2.77
N GLN A 114 47.73 20.83 1.76
CA GLN A 114 46.64 21.78 1.97
C GLN A 114 45.52 21.51 0.98
N THR A 115 44.39 22.19 1.20
CA THR A 115 43.26 22.15 0.28
C THR A 115 43.71 22.42 -1.17
N PRO A 116 43.27 21.61 -2.15
CA PRO A 116 43.60 21.82 -3.56
C PRO A 116 43.08 23.17 -4.07
N ALA A 117 43.67 23.65 -5.17
CA ALA A 117 43.15 24.79 -5.92
C ALA A 117 41.80 24.45 -6.56
N SER A 118 41.68 23.23 -7.10
CA SER A 118 40.47 22.68 -7.71
C SER A 118 40.51 21.16 -7.68
N TYR A 119 39.37 20.52 -7.84
CA TYR A 119 39.27 19.11 -8.20
C TYR A 119 38.28 18.91 -9.35
N THR A 120 38.43 17.84 -10.13
CA THR A 120 37.55 17.49 -11.26
C THR A 120 37.24 16.00 -11.22
N ILE A 121 35.99 15.64 -11.54
CA ILE A 121 35.54 14.26 -11.66
C ILE A 121 35.60 13.80 -13.12
N GLN A 122 36.22 12.65 -13.33
CA GLN A 122 36.20 11.92 -14.59
C GLN A 122 35.64 10.51 -14.41
N TYR A 123 35.12 9.94 -15.49
CA TYR A 123 34.73 8.53 -15.56
C TYR A 123 35.38 7.85 -16.76
N TRP A 124 35.52 6.53 -16.69
CA TRP A 124 36.02 5.73 -17.80
C TRP A 124 34.87 5.33 -18.74
N ASP A 125 34.98 5.66 -20.03
CA ASP A 125 33.95 5.31 -21.03
C ASP A 125 34.17 3.94 -21.69
N GLY A 126 35.23 3.23 -21.30
CA GLY A 126 35.69 1.99 -21.94
C GLY A 126 36.96 2.16 -22.77
N SER A 127 37.33 3.40 -23.14
CA SER A 127 38.49 3.70 -24.01
C SER A 127 39.30 4.91 -23.56
N ILE A 128 38.65 5.96 -23.05
CA ILE A 128 39.29 7.18 -22.57
C ILE A 128 38.63 7.69 -21.28
N TRP A 129 39.36 8.51 -20.54
CA TRP A 129 38.80 9.24 -19.41
C TRP A 129 38.03 10.47 -19.92
N ARG A 130 36.79 10.63 -19.49
CA ARG A 130 35.94 11.79 -19.82
C ARG A 130 35.58 12.57 -18.57
N ASP A 131 35.52 13.89 -18.69
CA ASP A 131 34.97 14.75 -17.64
C ASP A 131 33.48 14.44 -17.45
N ALA A 132 33.07 14.30 -16.18
CA ALA A 132 31.66 14.26 -15.85
C ALA A 132 31.03 15.64 -16.16
N VAL A 133 29.87 15.63 -16.82
CA VAL A 133 29.19 16.85 -17.29
C VAL A 133 28.44 17.51 -16.13
N ASN A 134 28.32 18.86 -16.16
CA ASN A 134 27.58 19.65 -15.17
C ASN A 134 28.06 19.50 -13.71
N GLN A 135 29.37 19.47 -13.48
CA GLN A 135 29.93 19.40 -12.12
C GLN A 135 29.60 20.65 -11.29
N LEU A 136 28.66 20.51 -10.36
CA LEU A 136 28.24 21.51 -9.39
C LEU A 136 28.87 21.21 -8.03
N LYS A 137 29.74 22.12 -7.55
CA LYS A 137 30.55 21.92 -6.34
C LYS A 137 30.02 22.74 -5.17
N THR A 138 29.95 22.09 -4.01
CA THR A 138 29.60 22.71 -2.74
C THR A 138 30.67 22.37 -1.70
N PRO A 139 31.48 23.34 -1.24
CA PRO A 139 31.57 24.72 -1.73
C PRO A 139 32.12 24.81 -3.17
N VAL A 140 31.81 25.92 -3.86
CA VAL A 140 32.27 26.19 -5.25
C VAL A 140 33.80 26.20 -5.34
N VAL A 141 34.46 26.76 -4.33
CA VAL A 141 35.91 26.68 -4.14
C VAL A 141 36.19 25.65 -3.07
N PRO A 142 37.06 24.64 -3.29
CA PRO A 142 37.33 23.62 -2.28
C PRO A 142 37.84 24.24 -0.98
N THR A 143 37.36 23.73 0.16
CA THR A 143 37.76 24.20 1.50
C THR A 143 38.07 23.02 2.43
N ALA A 144 38.93 23.23 3.41
CA ALA A 144 39.15 22.28 4.49
C ALA A 144 39.52 23.03 5.76
N ALA A 145 39.05 22.54 6.92
CA ALA A 145 39.53 23.02 8.20
C ALA A 145 41.00 22.61 8.41
N LEU A 146 41.76 23.41 9.18
CA LEU A 146 43.08 22.98 9.64
C LEU A 146 42.93 21.75 10.53
N TYR A 147 43.72 20.72 10.25
CA TYR A 147 43.71 19.47 10.99
C TYR A 147 44.20 19.70 12.42
N SER A 148 43.26 19.88 13.35
CA SER A 148 43.52 19.82 14.79
C SER A 148 43.01 18.48 15.34
N THR A 149 43.69 17.95 16.35
CA THR A 149 43.47 16.59 16.90
C THR A 149 42.07 16.29 17.44
N SER A 150 41.14 17.25 17.39
CA SER A 150 39.77 17.13 17.92
C SER A 150 38.65 17.03 16.89
N ASN A 151 38.86 17.36 15.60
CA ASN A 151 37.91 17.03 14.52
C ASN A 151 38.53 17.28 13.12
N PRO A 152 39.19 16.27 12.54
CA PRO A 152 39.99 16.44 11.33
C PRO A 152 39.23 16.65 10.02
N ALA A 153 37.92 16.38 9.99
CA ALA A 153 37.09 16.36 8.79
C ALA A 153 36.04 17.50 8.80
N GLY A 154 36.45 18.71 9.21
CA GLY A 154 35.52 19.77 9.59
C GLY A 154 34.65 20.35 8.47
N ILE A 155 35.03 20.19 7.19
CA ILE A 155 34.28 20.75 6.06
C ILE A 155 34.18 19.75 4.91
N LEU A 156 32.94 19.35 4.61
CA LEU A 156 32.58 18.46 3.51
C LEU A 156 32.64 19.22 2.18
N ASN A 157 33.25 18.60 1.18
CA ASN A 157 33.19 19.08 -0.21
C ASN A 157 32.38 18.06 -1.01
N THR A 158 31.28 18.49 -1.59
CA THR A 158 30.41 17.66 -2.41
C THR A 158 30.44 18.15 -3.85
N VAL A 159 30.46 17.23 -4.80
CA VAL A 159 30.25 17.53 -6.21
C VAL A 159 29.16 16.64 -6.78
N ASN A 160 28.16 17.27 -7.37
CA ASN A 160 27.10 16.62 -8.14
C ASN A 160 27.38 16.83 -9.63
N PHE A 161 26.99 15.88 -10.47
CA PHE A 161 27.15 15.93 -11.92
C PHE A 161 26.05 15.11 -12.58
N ASP A 162 25.96 15.12 -13.91
CA ASP A 162 25.02 14.27 -14.62
C ASP A 162 25.30 12.79 -14.32
N THR A 163 24.26 11.97 -14.19
CA THR A 163 24.42 10.54 -13.88
C THR A 163 25.21 9.83 -14.97
N VAL A 164 26.28 9.14 -14.55
CA VAL A 164 27.12 8.32 -15.41
C VAL A 164 27.07 6.87 -14.93
N THR A 165 27.08 5.92 -15.88
CA THR A 165 27.27 4.50 -15.60
C THR A 165 28.64 4.09 -16.09
N SER A 166 29.54 3.73 -15.17
CA SER A 166 30.94 3.44 -15.49
C SER A 166 31.55 2.44 -14.51
N PRO A 167 32.50 1.59 -14.94
CA PRO A 167 33.24 0.73 -14.01
C PRO A 167 34.26 1.49 -13.17
N GLN A 168 34.66 2.72 -13.55
CA GLN A 168 35.70 3.46 -12.85
C GLN A 168 35.40 4.96 -12.79
N ILE A 169 35.75 5.56 -11.65
CA ILE A 169 35.73 7.01 -11.44
C ILE A 169 37.12 7.50 -11.06
N LYS A 170 37.48 8.71 -11.49
CA LYS A 170 38.73 9.37 -11.13
C LYS A 170 38.46 10.77 -10.60
N VAL A 171 39.04 11.06 -9.44
CA VAL A 171 39.06 12.40 -8.84
C VAL A 171 40.43 12.99 -9.06
N ILE A 172 40.49 14.05 -9.85
CA ILE A 172 41.71 14.77 -10.20
C ILE A 172 41.83 15.98 -9.27
N PHE A 173 42.96 16.12 -8.60
CA PHE A 173 43.27 17.23 -7.71
C PHE A 173 44.36 18.12 -8.33
N THR A 174 44.08 19.41 -8.44
CA THR A 174 45.08 20.43 -8.82
C THR A 174 45.61 21.09 -7.56
N SER A 175 46.87 20.86 -7.22
CA SER A 175 47.47 21.38 -5.99
C SER A 175 47.86 22.86 -6.11
N ARG A 176 47.77 23.63 -5.01
CA ARG A 176 48.25 25.03 -4.95
C ARG A 176 49.78 25.10 -5.01
N SER A 177 50.33 26.28 -5.35
CA SER A 177 51.77 26.50 -5.64
C SER A 177 52.77 26.09 -4.55
N ASN A 178 52.38 25.97 -3.28
CA ASN A 178 53.30 25.62 -2.18
C ASN A 178 52.87 24.39 -1.38
N SER A 179 51.89 23.63 -1.89
CA SER A 179 51.37 22.45 -1.20
C SER A 179 51.05 21.32 -2.18
N ARG A 180 50.75 20.16 -1.61
CA ARG A 180 50.15 19.00 -2.29
C ARG A 180 48.75 18.74 -1.73
N SER A 181 48.01 17.86 -2.39
CA SER A 181 46.61 17.57 -2.06
C SER A 181 46.50 16.31 -1.20
N GLY A 182 45.42 16.19 -0.44
CA GLY A 182 45.13 14.99 0.33
C GLY A 182 43.66 14.92 0.74
N VAL A 183 43.20 13.70 1.00
CA VAL A 183 41.85 13.43 1.53
C VAL A 183 41.96 12.42 2.67
N VAL A 184 41.10 12.58 3.67
CA VAL A 184 40.88 11.56 4.69
C VAL A 184 39.86 10.54 4.22
N GLU A 185 38.90 10.93 3.39
CA GLU A 185 37.90 10.02 2.83
C GLU A 185 37.33 10.58 1.51
N LEU A 186 37.02 9.68 0.60
CA LEU A 186 36.36 9.87 -0.70
C LEU A 186 35.20 8.88 -0.78
N GLU A 187 34.00 9.41 -0.95
CA GLU A 187 32.78 8.62 -1.07
C GLU A 187 32.12 8.88 -2.42
N VAL A 188 31.46 7.85 -2.98
CA VAL A 188 30.78 7.91 -4.28
C VAL A 188 29.35 7.40 -4.12
N PHE A 189 28.37 8.16 -4.63
CA PHE A 189 26.94 7.85 -4.49
C PHE A 189 26.19 8.02 -5.81
N LEU A 190 25.03 7.36 -5.90
CA LEU A 190 23.96 7.73 -6.81
C LEU A 190 22.92 8.54 -6.03
N TYR A 191 22.94 9.85 -6.25
CA TYR A 191 22.11 10.83 -5.58
C TYR A 191 20.96 11.27 -6.49
N ASP A 192 19.75 10.82 -6.22
CA ASP A 192 18.56 11.29 -6.93
C ASP A 192 18.00 12.54 -6.24
N GLN A 193 18.42 13.71 -6.73
CA GLN A 193 18.01 15.01 -6.18
C GLN A 193 16.49 15.19 -6.17
N ALA A 194 15.75 14.58 -7.11
CA ALA A 194 14.29 14.69 -7.17
C ALA A 194 13.64 13.84 -6.08
N ASP A 195 14.11 12.62 -5.88
CA ASP A 195 13.63 11.74 -4.82
C ASP A 195 13.90 12.31 -3.42
N HIS A 196 15.09 12.87 -3.21
CA HIS A 196 15.43 13.56 -1.96
C HIS A 196 14.57 14.80 -1.72
N ASN A 197 14.28 15.60 -2.75
CA ASN A 197 13.41 16.77 -2.60
C ASN A 197 11.96 16.36 -2.26
N ALA A 198 11.46 15.30 -2.89
CA ALA A 198 10.14 14.75 -2.61
C ALA A 198 10.04 14.20 -1.18
N ALA A 199 11.01 13.38 -0.76
CA ALA A 199 11.07 12.83 0.59
C ALA A 199 11.24 13.94 1.65
N ASN A 200 12.15 14.89 1.44
CA ASN A 200 12.40 15.99 2.37
C ASN A 200 11.18 16.91 2.56
N SER A 201 10.37 17.10 1.52
CA SER A 201 9.10 17.82 1.63
C SER A 201 8.15 17.14 2.62
N ILE A 202 8.09 15.81 2.63
CA ILE A 202 7.27 15.04 3.58
C ILE A 202 7.89 15.04 4.98
N ILE A 203 9.21 14.89 5.11
CA ILE A 203 9.91 14.96 6.40
C ILE A 203 9.60 16.29 7.11
N LEU A 204 9.70 17.41 6.38
CA LEU A 204 9.38 18.74 6.92
C LEU A 204 7.90 18.86 7.31
N ALA A 205 6.99 18.34 6.48
CA ALA A 205 5.56 18.35 6.79
C ALA A 205 5.23 17.53 8.05
N ILE A 206 5.90 16.39 8.28
CA ILE A 206 5.80 15.61 9.51
C ILE A 206 6.44 16.36 10.70
N GLU A 207 7.51 17.11 10.47
CA GLU A 207 8.14 17.90 11.54
C GLU A 207 7.26 19.05 12.02
N ASP A 208 6.54 19.71 11.12
CA ASP A 208 5.63 20.81 11.44
C ASP A 208 4.38 20.36 12.22
N LEU A 209 4.07 19.06 12.25
CA LEU A 209 2.99 18.52 13.08
C LEU A 209 3.37 18.57 14.57
N PRO A 210 2.39 18.82 15.47
CA PRO A 210 2.64 18.87 16.91
C PRO A 210 3.17 17.52 17.43
N ALA A 211 3.78 17.52 18.61
CA ALA A 211 4.10 16.26 19.29
C ALA A 211 2.82 15.49 19.67
N ALA A 212 2.90 14.16 19.72
CA ALA A 212 1.74 13.30 20.00
C ALA A 212 1.02 13.65 21.32
N GLY A 213 1.76 14.08 22.35
CA GLY A 213 1.15 14.51 23.62
C GLY A 213 0.40 15.86 23.56
N SER A 214 0.53 16.63 22.47
CA SER A 214 -0.11 17.93 22.27
C SER A 214 -1.08 17.97 21.09
N ILE A 215 -1.26 16.84 20.38
CA ILE A 215 -2.17 16.76 19.24
C ILE A 215 -3.63 16.81 19.69
N THR A 216 -4.49 17.37 18.85
CA THR A 216 -5.94 17.42 19.05
C THR A 216 -6.67 17.08 17.75
N LEU A 217 -7.98 16.85 17.81
CA LEU A 217 -8.79 16.53 16.63
C LEU A 217 -8.79 17.63 15.55
N SER A 218 -8.43 18.88 15.87
CA SER A 218 -8.31 19.93 14.85
C SER A 218 -7.19 19.65 13.84
N PHE A 219 -6.20 18.85 14.22
CA PHE A 219 -5.08 18.44 13.35
C PHE A 219 -5.39 17.22 12.50
N LYS A 220 -6.55 16.56 12.68
CA LYS A 220 -6.92 15.35 11.94
C LYS A 220 -6.76 15.51 10.42
N SER A 221 -7.35 16.59 9.88
CA SER A 221 -7.24 16.90 8.45
C SER A 221 -5.80 17.13 7.97
N ALA A 222 -4.95 17.76 8.78
CA ALA A 222 -3.55 17.99 8.43
C ALA A 222 -2.76 16.67 8.42
N VAL A 223 -3.00 15.79 9.40
CA VAL A 223 -2.40 14.45 9.44
C VAL A 223 -2.86 13.64 8.24
N GLU A 224 -4.15 13.61 7.92
CA GLU A 224 -4.67 12.89 6.74
C GLU A 224 -4.04 13.40 5.41
N VAL A 225 -3.84 14.71 5.28
CA VAL A 225 -3.15 15.30 4.12
C VAL A 225 -1.70 14.84 4.03
N VAL A 226 -0.96 14.85 5.15
CA VAL A 226 0.44 14.38 5.18
C VAL A 226 0.53 12.88 4.88
N ARG A 227 -0.42 12.06 5.37
CA ARG A 227 -0.48 10.62 5.06
C ARG A 227 -0.70 10.40 3.57
N SER A 228 -1.63 11.15 2.97
CA SER A 228 -1.91 11.09 1.54
C SER A 228 -0.67 11.46 0.72
N ALA A 229 0.03 12.54 1.10
CA ALA A 229 1.26 12.97 0.45
C ALA A 229 2.39 11.94 0.59
N TYR A 230 2.58 11.35 1.77
CA TYR A 230 3.52 10.25 1.99
C TYR A 230 3.17 9.01 1.14
N ASN A 231 1.89 8.62 1.08
CA ASN A 231 1.45 7.47 0.30
C ASN A 231 1.67 7.64 -1.21
N ASN A 232 1.68 8.89 -1.70
CA ASN A 232 1.96 9.25 -3.08
C ASN A 232 3.45 9.24 -3.44
N LEU A 233 4.35 9.10 -2.47
CA LEU A 233 5.78 8.90 -2.75
C LEU A 233 6.03 7.52 -3.37
N SER A 234 7.03 7.46 -4.26
CA SER A 234 7.58 6.20 -4.76
C SER A 234 8.25 5.41 -3.62
N MET A 235 8.55 4.12 -3.85
CA MET A 235 9.22 3.29 -2.83
C MET A 235 10.62 3.82 -2.49
N SER A 236 11.38 4.30 -3.48
CA SER A 236 12.69 4.93 -3.27
C SER A 236 12.57 6.19 -2.41
N GLN A 237 11.57 7.03 -2.67
CA GLN A 237 11.29 8.24 -1.90
C GLN A 237 10.81 7.94 -0.48
N LYS A 238 9.94 6.93 -0.29
CA LYS A 238 9.46 6.52 1.04
C LYS A 238 10.60 6.05 1.95
N ASN A 239 11.56 5.31 1.40
CA ASN A 239 12.73 4.85 2.13
C ASN A 239 13.61 6.01 2.64
N LEU A 240 13.51 7.19 2.03
CA LEU A 240 14.24 8.39 2.45
C LEU A 240 13.51 9.18 3.56
N VAL A 241 12.25 8.86 3.89
CA VAL A 241 11.49 9.55 4.94
C VAL A 241 11.81 8.96 6.31
N THR A 242 12.69 9.63 7.05
CA THR A 242 13.28 9.09 8.30
C THR A 242 12.41 9.25 9.54
N ASN A 243 11.44 10.18 9.54
CA ASN A 243 10.63 10.50 10.73
C ASN A 243 9.20 9.91 10.69
N ILE A 244 9.00 8.84 9.93
CA ILE A 244 7.68 8.17 9.81
C ILE A 244 7.14 7.64 11.16
N SER A 245 8.01 7.28 12.11
CA SER A 245 7.59 6.84 13.45
C SER A 245 6.81 7.90 14.21
N LYS A 246 7.24 9.17 14.13
CA LYS A 246 6.49 10.31 14.72
C LYS A 246 5.09 10.38 14.13
N PHE A 247 4.97 10.14 12.83
CA PHE A 247 3.70 10.20 12.14
C PHE A 247 2.73 9.08 12.56
N ILE A 248 3.24 7.86 12.74
CA ILE A 248 2.47 6.72 13.28
C ILE A 248 1.95 7.02 14.70
N GLU A 249 2.80 7.61 15.56
CA GLU A 249 2.39 8.00 16.92
C GLU A 249 1.26 9.05 16.90
N LEU A 250 1.30 10.00 15.96
CA LEU A 250 0.27 11.03 15.80
C LEU A 250 -1.07 10.44 15.34
N GLU A 251 -1.05 9.49 14.41
CA GLU A 251 -2.26 8.80 13.95
C GLU A 251 -2.90 7.97 15.07
N ALA A 252 -2.09 7.24 15.83
CA ALA A 252 -2.57 6.50 17.01
C ALA A 252 -3.18 7.46 18.06
N ALA A 253 -2.53 8.59 18.31
CA ALA A 253 -3.05 9.60 19.23
C ALA A 253 -4.39 10.21 18.74
N ILE A 254 -4.53 10.51 17.44
CA ILE A 254 -5.81 10.96 16.87
C ILE A 254 -6.91 9.90 17.01
N ALA A 255 -6.58 8.62 16.80
CA ALA A 255 -7.54 7.53 16.97
C ALA A 255 -8.04 7.43 18.42
N TRP A 256 -7.17 7.59 19.41
CA TRP A 256 -7.54 7.65 20.83
C TRP A 256 -8.44 8.83 21.20
N LEU A 257 -8.32 9.96 20.50
CA LEU A 257 -9.17 11.13 20.70
C LEU A 257 -10.60 10.97 20.14
N GLN A 258 -10.91 9.83 19.51
CA GLN A 258 -12.23 9.50 18.98
C GLN A 258 -12.87 8.36 19.79
N PRO A 259 -14.21 8.28 19.84
CA PRO A 259 -14.89 7.09 20.37
C PRO A 259 -14.44 5.83 19.62
N PRO A 260 -14.46 4.64 20.28
CA PRO A 260 -14.03 3.41 19.62
C PRO A 260 -14.88 3.09 18.39
N SER A 261 -14.25 2.54 17.34
CA SER A 261 -14.89 2.12 16.09
C SER A 261 -15.55 0.74 16.17
N ASP A 262 -14.98 -0.16 16.96
CA ASP A 262 -15.42 -1.55 17.06
C ASP A 262 -16.48 -1.72 18.17
N PRO A 263 -17.70 -2.19 17.84
CA PRO A 263 -18.75 -2.41 18.83
C PRO A 263 -18.56 -3.77 19.54
N PRO A 264 -19.23 -3.99 20.69
CA PRO A 264 -19.36 -5.33 21.26
C PRO A 264 -20.03 -6.29 20.27
N VAL A 265 -19.61 -7.56 20.27
CA VAL A 265 -20.11 -8.58 19.33
C VAL A 265 -21.53 -9.03 19.71
N SER A 266 -21.75 -9.37 20.99
CA SER A 266 -23.06 -9.81 21.46
C SER A 266 -23.24 -9.62 22.98
N LEU A 267 -24.50 -9.72 23.41
CA LEU A 267 -24.91 -9.77 24.82
C LEU A 267 -25.78 -11.01 25.08
N ALA A 268 -25.64 -11.60 26.27
CA ALA A 268 -26.51 -12.64 26.79
C ALA A 268 -26.90 -12.33 28.24
N PHE A 269 -28.16 -12.59 28.61
CA PHE A 269 -28.65 -12.37 29.97
C PHE A 269 -29.84 -13.29 30.26
N SER A 270 -29.92 -13.77 31.51
CA SER A 270 -31.06 -14.49 32.06
C SER A 270 -31.38 -13.95 33.45
N ASP A 271 -32.66 -13.68 33.70
CA ASP A 271 -33.14 -13.23 35.00
C ASP A 271 -33.40 -14.42 35.95
N PHE A 272 -32.91 -14.30 37.18
CA PHE A 272 -32.98 -15.33 38.22
C PHE A 272 -33.78 -14.92 39.46
N ASN A 273 -34.28 -13.68 39.57
CA ASN A 273 -35.08 -13.27 40.73
C ASN A 273 -36.59 -13.30 40.44
N GLN A 274 -37.36 -13.98 41.28
CA GLN A 274 -38.83 -14.07 41.15
C GLN A 274 -39.56 -12.85 41.73
N ALA A 275 -38.93 -11.67 41.70
CA ALA A 275 -39.45 -10.46 42.33
C ALA A 275 -39.98 -9.49 41.27
N GLN A 276 -41.30 -9.26 41.31
CA GLN A 276 -42.01 -8.41 40.35
C GLN A 276 -41.34 -7.04 40.18
N GLY A 277 -41.11 -6.66 38.92
CA GLY A 277 -40.59 -5.36 38.52
C GLY A 277 -39.08 -5.20 38.68
N THR A 278 -38.34 -6.28 38.96
CA THR A 278 -36.88 -6.26 39.11
C THR A 278 -36.23 -7.38 38.32
N ILE A 279 -34.96 -7.22 37.95
CA ILE A 279 -34.14 -8.28 37.33
C ILE A 279 -32.83 -8.50 38.10
N SER A 280 -32.38 -9.74 38.17
CA SER A 280 -31.10 -10.14 38.75
C SER A 280 -30.41 -11.21 37.91
N GLY A 281 -29.09 -11.12 37.77
CA GLY A 281 -28.32 -12.15 37.10
C GLY A 281 -26.99 -11.64 36.57
N THR A 282 -26.41 -12.42 35.65
CA THR A 282 -25.13 -12.08 35.01
C THR A 282 -25.39 -11.79 33.54
N VAL A 283 -25.03 -10.58 33.11
CA VAL A 283 -24.98 -10.23 31.69
C VAL A 283 -23.59 -10.59 31.17
N THR A 284 -23.52 -11.40 30.13
CA THR A 284 -22.26 -11.77 29.46
C THR A 284 -22.15 -10.99 28.15
N LEU A 285 -21.03 -10.30 27.95
CA LEU A 285 -20.70 -9.54 26.75
C LEU A 285 -19.52 -10.19 26.03
N VAL A 286 -19.66 -10.39 24.72
CA VAL A 286 -18.56 -10.84 23.84
C VAL A 286 -17.85 -9.60 23.27
N GLN A 287 -16.56 -9.48 23.55
CA GLN A 287 -15.74 -8.35 23.10
C GLN A 287 -15.37 -8.47 21.61
N PRO A 288 -15.15 -7.36 20.87
CA PRO A 288 -14.63 -7.41 19.51
C PRO A 288 -13.19 -7.91 19.46
N LEU A 289 -12.77 -8.37 18.28
CA LEU A 289 -11.41 -8.87 18.06
C LEU A 289 -10.37 -7.75 18.30
N ASN A 290 -10.59 -6.58 17.68
CA ASN A 290 -9.78 -5.39 17.88
C ASN A 290 -10.28 -4.59 19.09
N ARG A 291 -9.43 -4.45 20.11
CA ARG A 291 -9.72 -3.73 21.37
C ARG A 291 -8.76 -2.57 21.60
N THR A 292 -7.92 -2.24 20.62
CA THR A 292 -6.79 -1.31 20.77
C THR A 292 -7.20 0.03 21.37
N TYR A 293 -8.40 0.53 21.03
CA TYR A 293 -8.90 1.84 21.47
C TYR A 293 -10.07 1.77 22.46
N ILE A 294 -10.38 0.59 23.01
CA ILE A 294 -11.48 0.35 23.95
C ILE A 294 -10.93 0.27 25.38
N THR A 295 -11.46 1.06 26.31
CA THR A 295 -11.04 0.97 27.73
C THR A 295 -12.05 0.21 28.58
N ASN A 296 -13.35 0.37 28.32
CA ASN A 296 -14.41 -0.30 29.08
C ASN A 296 -15.70 -0.45 28.25
N TYR A 297 -16.63 -1.21 28.80
CA TYR A 297 -17.99 -1.39 28.30
C TYR A 297 -18.98 -0.89 29.33
N SER A 298 -20.02 -0.20 28.87
CA SER A 298 -21.07 0.34 29.73
C SER A 298 -22.44 -0.19 29.32
N LEU A 299 -23.17 -0.74 30.29
CA LEU A 299 -24.49 -1.34 30.15
C LEU A 299 -25.58 -0.29 30.42
N PHE A 300 -26.65 -0.29 29.63
CA PHE A 300 -27.80 0.62 29.75
C PHE A 300 -29.12 -0.12 29.49
N TRP A 301 -30.21 0.54 29.85
CA TRP A 301 -31.56 0.15 29.46
C TRP A 301 -31.85 0.55 28.01
N ALA A 302 -32.54 -0.33 27.29
CA ALA A 302 -33.02 -0.08 25.94
C ALA A 302 -34.52 -0.42 25.78
N ASP A 303 -35.15 0.25 24.82
CA ASP A 303 -36.53 -0.01 24.43
C ASP A 303 -36.66 -1.27 23.54
N ASN A 304 -37.87 -1.56 23.06
CA ASN A 304 -38.12 -2.71 22.18
C ASN A 304 -37.36 -2.64 20.85
N THR A 305 -37.00 -1.44 20.37
CA THR A 305 -36.22 -1.27 19.14
C THR A 305 -34.73 -1.53 19.35
N GLY A 306 -34.28 -1.60 20.60
CA GLY A 306 -32.87 -1.69 20.97
C GLY A 306 -32.20 -0.32 21.13
N ALA A 307 -32.96 0.78 21.11
CA ALA A 307 -32.41 2.11 21.35
C ALA A 307 -32.23 2.36 22.85
N LYS A 308 -31.08 2.91 23.23
CA LYS A 308 -30.80 3.31 24.62
C LYS A 308 -31.85 4.31 25.11
N LEU A 309 -32.43 4.05 26.28
CA LEU A 309 -33.40 4.96 26.89
C LEU A 309 -32.75 6.31 27.25
N PRO A 310 -33.38 7.44 26.90
CA PRO A 310 -32.81 8.76 27.14
C PRO A 310 -32.77 9.11 28.63
N ASN A 311 -31.85 9.99 29.02
CA ASN A 311 -31.71 10.54 30.38
C ASN A 311 -31.48 9.50 31.49
N ARG A 312 -30.84 8.37 31.18
CA ARG A 312 -30.46 7.33 32.14
C ARG A 312 -28.94 7.15 32.18
N SER A 313 -28.40 7.01 33.40
CA SER A 313 -27.00 6.63 33.64
C SER A 313 -26.73 5.17 33.26
N ALA A 314 -25.46 4.80 33.15
CA ALA A 314 -25.08 3.41 32.97
C ALA A 314 -25.54 2.57 34.16
N ILE A 315 -26.10 1.40 33.88
CA ILE A 315 -26.46 0.39 34.88
C ILE A 315 -25.18 -0.12 35.55
N ALA A 316 -24.18 -0.47 34.73
CA ALA A 316 -22.89 -0.97 35.18
C ALA A 316 -21.82 -0.69 34.12
N THR A 317 -20.56 -0.66 34.54
CA THR A 317 -19.39 -0.53 33.67
C THR A 317 -18.36 -1.59 34.04
N THR A 318 -17.73 -2.20 33.03
CA THR A 318 -16.66 -3.18 33.22
C THR A 318 -15.51 -2.91 32.26
N ASN A 319 -14.27 -3.15 32.69
CA ASN A 319 -13.10 -2.88 31.86
C ASN A 319 -12.98 -3.89 30.73
N ALA A 320 -12.42 -3.47 29.59
CA ALA A 320 -12.00 -4.40 28.57
C ALA A 320 -10.84 -5.26 29.09
N VAL A 321 -10.85 -6.56 28.76
CA VAL A 321 -9.82 -7.52 29.20
C VAL A 321 -9.18 -8.19 27.99
N ALA A 322 -7.89 -8.51 28.12
CA ALA A 322 -7.14 -9.20 27.07
C ALA A 322 -7.64 -10.65 26.85
N SER A 323 -8.03 -11.33 27.94
CA SER A 323 -8.61 -12.68 27.96
C SER A 323 -9.36 -12.88 29.28
N PRO A 324 -10.49 -13.63 29.33
CA PRO A 324 -11.19 -14.28 28.21
C PRO A 324 -11.89 -13.27 27.26
N THR A 325 -12.38 -13.73 26.11
CA THR A 325 -13.13 -12.91 25.14
C THR A 325 -14.45 -12.37 25.70
N ASN A 326 -14.96 -12.98 26.77
CA ASN A 326 -16.19 -12.58 27.45
C ASN A 326 -15.90 -11.72 28.69
N VAL A 327 -16.67 -10.66 28.87
CA VAL A 327 -16.74 -9.88 30.13
C VAL A 327 -18.14 -9.94 30.70
N THR A 328 -18.25 -9.82 32.01
CA THR A 328 -19.54 -9.94 32.70
C THR A 328 -19.93 -8.67 33.45
N PHE A 329 -21.23 -8.42 33.52
CA PHE A 329 -21.84 -7.47 34.44
C PHE A 329 -22.72 -8.24 35.42
N SER A 330 -22.58 -7.97 36.72
CA SER A 330 -23.48 -8.52 37.73
C SER A 330 -24.56 -7.50 38.08
N ILE A 331 -25.81 -7.91 38.00
CA ILE A 331 -26.99 -7.12 38.36
C ILE A 331 -27.77 -7.84 39.46
N SER A 332 -28.21 -7.09 40.47
CA SER A 332 -28.93 -7.60 41.64
C SER A 332 -30.08 -6.65 41.96
N ASP A 333 -31.28 -7.20 42.01
CA ASP A 333 -32.55 -6.53 42.32
C ASP A 333 -32.72 -5.19 41.60
N LEU A 334 -32.38 -5.16 40.31
CA LEU A 334 -32.39 -3.94 39.53
C LEU A 334 -33.81 -3.65 39.06
N GLU A 335 -34.41 -2.55 39.54
CA GLU A 335 -35.75 -2.11 39.17
C GLU A 335 -35.86 -1.78 37.67
N ILE A 336 -36.86 -2.37 37.00
CA ILE A 336 -37.12 -2.20 35.57
C ILE A 336 -37.82 -0.85 35.35
N PRO A 337 -37.18 0.14 34.68
CA PRO A 337 -37.83 1.42 34.45
C PRO A 337 -38.90 1.33 33.35
N PRO A 338 -39.91 2.22 33.35
CA PRO A 338 -40.90 2.26 32.30
C PRO A 338 -40.28 2.36 30.90
N GLY A 339 -40.70 1.47 29.99
CA GLY A 339 -40.22 1.41 28.61
C GLY A 339 -38.95 0.59 28.38
N ALA A 340 -38.32 0.05 29.43
CA ALA A 340 -37.21 -0.89 29.28
C ALA A 340 -37.72 -2.28 28.92
N LEU A 341 -37.21 -2.83 27.82
CA LEU A 341 -37.53 -4.17 27.34
C LEU A 341 -36.27 -4.94 26.92
N LYS A 342 -35.13 -4.25 26.80
CA LYS A 342 -33.84 -4.80 26.43
C LYS A 342 -32.72 -4.18 27.29
N LEU A 343 -31.60 -4.87 27.36
CA LEU A 343 -30.31 -4.33 27.81
C LEU A 343 -29.46 -4.03 26.58
N ILE A 344 -28.69 -2.95 26.63
CA ILE A 344 -27.72 -2.57 25.58
C ILE A 344 -26.37 -2.26 26.20
N ALA A 345 -25.28 -2.73 25.59
CA ALA A 345 -23.92 -2.41 26.00
C ALA A 345 -23.15 -1.75 24.87
N TYR A 346 -22.41 -0.70 25.21
CA TYR A 346 -21.54 0.03 24.29
C TYR A 346 -20.07 -0.14 24.68
N ALA A 347 -19.20 -0.28 23.69
CA ALA A 347 -17.77 -0.08 23.86
C ALA A 347 -17.49 1.41 24.02
N ASN A 348 -16.61 1.79 24.94
CA ASN A 348 -16.26 3.19 25.14
C ASN A 348 -14.83 3.41 25.62
N ASN A 349 -14.36 4.63 25.38
CA ASN A 349 -13.10 5.16 25.89
C ASN A 349 -13.33 6.55 26.51
N SER A 350 -12.25 7.28 26.81
CA SER A 350 -12.33 8.65 27.35
C SER A 350 -13.03 9.64 26.42
N SER A 351 -13.07 9.34 25.12
CA SER A 351 -13.60 10.22 24.07
C SER A 351 -15.09 9.98 23.81
N GLY A 352 -15.64 8.83 24.21
CA GLY A 352 -17.08 8.57 24.16
C GLY A 352 -17.44 7.10 23.88
N PHE A 353 -18.72 6.89 23.56
CA PHE A 353 -19.28 5.57 23.21
C PHE A 353 -19.21 5.33 21.71
N ASN A 354 -18.94 4.09 21.32
CA ASN A 354 -19.30 3.60 20.00
C ASN A 354 -20.82 3.82 19.78
N PRO A 355 -21.27 4.34 18.63
CA PRO A 355 -22.70 4.51 18.36
C PRO A 355 -23.48 3.19 18.26
N ASN A 356 -22.80 2.10 17.95
CA ASN A 356 -23.37 0.76 17.80
C ASN A 356 -23.09 -0.06 19.07
N GLY A 357 -24.16 -0.59 19.68
CA GLY A 357 -24.08 -1.42 20.88
C GLY A 357 -24.70 -2.79 20.66
N ALA A 358 -24.25 -3.79 21.42
CA ALA A 358 -24.89 -5.10 21.44
C ALA A 358 -26.11 -5.07 22.35
N VAL A 359 -27.19 -5.74 21.94
CA VAL A 359 -28.47 -5.74 22.63
C VAL A 359 -28.91 -7.15 23.01
N VAL A 360 -29.63 -7.28 24.13
CA VAL A 360 -30.28 -8.53 24.53
C VAL A 360 -31.65 -8.23 25.15
N PRO A 361 -32.73 -8.92 24.74
CA PRO A 361 -34.02 -8.82 25.43
C PRO A 361 -33.97 -9.48 26.81
N PHE A 362 -34.83 -9.05 27.72
CA PHE A 362 -35.02 -9.70 29.02
C PHE A 362 -36.52 -9.89 29.32
N ILE A 363 -36.82 -10.84 30.21
CA ILE A 363 -38.16 -11.11 30.72
C ILE A 363 -38.04 -11.20 32.24
N ASP A 364 -38.89 -10.46 32.97
CA ASP A 364 -39.00 -10.58 34.43
C ASP A 364 -39.51 -11.98 34.79
N SER A 365 -38.73 -12.72 35.58
CA SER A 365 -39.05 -14.10 35.90
C SER A 365 -40.31 -14.25 36.78
N TYR A 366 -40.80 -13.18 37.42
CA TYR A 366 -42.10 -13.14 38.11
C TYR A 366 -43.30 -13.41 37.18
N ASP A 367 -43.21 -13.03 35.90
CA ASP A 367 -44.31 -13.18 34.94
C ASP A 367 -44.48 -14.63 34.42
N LYS A 368 -43.67 -15.59 34.91
CA LYS A 368 -43.79 -17.04 34.67
C LYS A 368 -44.70 -17.76 35.71
N ILE A 369 -46.02 -17.50 35.72
CA ILE A 369 -47.22 -18.34 36.08
C ILE A 369 -47.22 -19.25 37.37
N PRO A 370 -48.37 -19.35 38.12
CA PRO A 370 -48.41 -19.62 39.56
C PRO A 370 -48.30 -21.09 40.03
N SER A 371 -47.86 -21.20 41.29
CA SER A 371 -47.28 -22.34 42.01
C SER A 371 -48.15 -23.58 42.34
N SER A 372 -49.18 -23.96 41.56
CA SER A 372 -49.95 -25.18 41.90
C SER A 372 -50.70 -25.83 40.72
N THR A 373 -50.05 -26.75 39.99
CA THR A 373 -50.74 -27.65 39.04
C THR A 373 -50.04 -29.02 38.94
N TYR A 374 -50.80 -30.12 38.93
CA TYR A 374 -50.33 -31.48 38.66
C TYR A 374 -50.66 -31.89 37.21
N SER A 375 -49.83 -32.74 36.62
CA SER A 375 -49.98 -33.25 35.24
C SER A 375 -49.73 -34.76 35.18
N SER A 376 -50.51 -35.50 34.38
CA SER A 376 -50.22 -36.90 34.03
C SER A 376 -50.31 -37.10 32.51
N ILE A 377 -49.50 -38.02 31.97
CA ILE A 377 -49.33 -38.30 30.54
C ILE A 377 -49.60 -39.80 30.29
N THR A 378 -50.31 -40.14 29.20
CA THR A 378 -50.45 -41.52 28.69
C THR A 378 -50.24 -41.54 27.17
N GLY A 379 -49.59 -42.59 26.64
CA GLY A 379 -49.31 -42.74 25.21
C GLY A 379 -49.45 -44.19 24.73
N THR A 380 -49.84 -44.38 23.47
CA THR A 380 -49.97 -45.68 22.79
C THR A 380 -49.27 -45.63 21.43
N VAL A 381 -48.61 -46.73 21.03
CA VAL A 381 -47.90 -46.86 19.75
C VAL A 381 -48.76 -47.67 18.77
N GLN A 382 -48.93 -47.20 17.54
CA GLN A 382 -49.59 -47.95 16.46
C GLN A 382 -48.61 -48.22 15.32
N GLU A 383 -48.62 -49.44 14.78
CA GLU A 383 -47.62 -49.92 13.82
C GLU A 383 -48.09 -49.74 12.37
N GLY A 384 -47.34 -48.97 11.58
CA GLY A 384 -47.56 -48.87 10.13
C GLY A 384 -46.61 -47.90 9.42
N GLY A 385 -45.63 -48.42 8.68
CA GLY A 385 -44.96 -47.81 7.51
C GLY A 385 -44.14 -46.51 7.65
N SER A 386 -44.41 -45.67 8.64
CA SER A 386 -43.61 -44.51 9.07
C SER A 386 -43.97 -44.31 10.54
N LYS A 387 -43.01 -44.54 11.44
CA LYS A 387 -43.30 -44.70 12.88
C LYS A 387 -43.65 -43.34 13.52
N ASN A 388 -44.93 -42.98 13.48
CA ASN A 388 -45.49 -41.86 14.23
C ASN A 388 -45.85 -42.33 15.65
N VAL A 389 -45.33 -41.65 16.68
CA VAL A 389 -45.72 -41.89 18.08
C VAL A 389 -46.71 -40.80 18.47
N THR A 390 -47.86 -41.17 19.02
CA THR A 390 -48.87 -40.19 19.50
C THR A 390 -48.82 -40.12 21.03
N VAL A 391 -48.63 -38.93 21.58
CA VAL A 391 -48.62 -38.68 23.03
C VAL A 391 -49.77 -37.76 23.39
N ASN A 392 -50.63 -38.18 24.34
CA ASN A 392 -51.77 -37.38 24.78
C ASN A 392 -51.50 -36.71 26.13
N PHE A 393 -51.78 -35.41 26.23
CA PHE A 393 -51.63 -34.62 27.46
C PHE A 393 -53.01 -34.22 28.01
N ILE A 394 -53.24 -34.46 29.30
CA ILE A 394 -54.47 -34.03 30.00
C ILE A 394 -54.07 -33.23 31.23
N VAL A 395 -54.58 -32.01 31.33
CA VAL A 395 -54.37 -31.12 32.49
C VAL A 395 -55.59 -31.18 33.41
N TYR A 396 -55.37 -31.37 34.71
CA TYR A 396 -56.42 -31.48 35.73
C TYR A 396 -56.42 -30.27 36.67
N ASN A 397 -57.58 -29.92 37.22
CA ASN A 397 -57.65 -28.96 38.34
C ASN A 397 -57.28 -29.63 39.68
N ALA A 398 -57.21 -28.82 40.74
CA ALA A 398 -56.97 -29.30 42.10
C ALA A 398 -58.02 -30.32 42.62
N ALA A 399 -59.19 -30.41 41.97
CA ALA A 399 -60.26 -31.38 42.25
C ALA A 399 -60.20 -32.64 41.36
N HIS A 400 -59.14 -32.82 40.55
CA HIS A 400 -58.96 -33.93 39.61
C HIS A 400 -59.99 -34.00 38.47
N GLU A 401 -60.63 -32.89 38.13
CA GLU A 401 -61.47 -32.78 36.93
C GLU A 401 -60.61 -32.32 35.75
N PRO A 402 -60.80 -32.90 34.55
CA PRO A 402 -60.03 -32.53 33.36
C PRO A 402 -60.39 -31.10 32.93
N LEU A 403 -59.42 -30.20 32.97
CA LEU A 403 -59.59 -28.80 32.58
C LEU A 403 -59.49 -28.60 31.06
N LYS A 404 -58.61 -29.38 30.40
CA LYS A 404 -58.43 -29.35 28.95
C LYS A 404 -57.68 -30.61 28.49
N GLN A 405 -58.12 -31.19 27.38
CA GLN A 405 -57.46 -32.30 26.70
C GLN A 405 -56.72 -31.75 25.47
N PHE A 406 -55.43 -32.04 25.36
CA PHE A 406 -54.60 -31.66 24.21
C PHE A 406 -54.31 -32.90 23.39
N HIS A 407 -54.60 -32.83 22.09
CA HIS A 407 -54.33 -33.90 21.13
C HIS A 407 -53.16 -33.46 20.25
N VAL A 408 -52.00 -34.06 20.45
CA VAL A 408 -50.83 -33.82 19.60
C VAL A 408 -50.83 -34.89 18.52
N GLU A 409 -51.42 -34.60 17.37
CA GLU A 409 -51.28 -35.46 16.20
C GLU A 409 -49.91 -35.22 15.54
N ASN A 410 -49.25 -36.32 15.14
CA ASN A 410 -48.05 -36.33 14.30
C ASN A 410 -46.76 -35.83 14.96
N PHE A 411 -46.35 -36.44 16.07
CA PHE A 411 -44.94 -36.42 16.45
C PHE A 411 -44.18 -37.52 15.68
N THR A 412 -43.39 -37.13 14.69
CA THR A 412 -42.50 -38.02 13.94
C THR A 412 -41.16 -38.10 14.66
N LEU A 413 -40.89 -39.23 15.31
CA LEU A 413 -39.61 -39.45 15.97
C LEU A 413 -38.58 -39.89 14.91
N ASN A 414 -37.81 -38.95 14.38
CA ASN A 414 -36.78 -39.23 13.38
C ASN A 414 -35.54 -39.78 14.10
N ILE A 415 -35.42 -41.10 14.18
CA ILE A 415 -34.23 -41.78 14.73
C ILE A 415 -33.19 -41.83 13.61
N PRO A 416 -32.04 -41.14 13.71
CA PRO A 416 -30.99 -41.25 12.71
C PRO A 416 -30.41 -42.67 12.77
N SER A 417 -30.36 -43.35 11.63
CA SER A 417 -29.88 -44.74 11.40
C SER A 417 -30.81 -45.88 11.82
N LEU A 418 -31.82 -46.16 10.98
CA LEU A 418 -32.46 -47.48 10.92
C LEU A 418 -32.59 -47.93 9.47
N ASN A 419 -31.45 -48.03 8.78
CA ASN A 419 -31.36 -48.66 7.46
C ASN A 419 -30.84 -50.09 7.61
N ASP A 420 -31.53 -50.94 8.38
CA ASP A 420 -31.26 -52.38 8.38
C ASP A 420 -32.54 -53.19 8.64
N GLU A 421 -32.86 -54.07 7.70
CA GLU A 421 -34.13 -54.80 7.51
C GLU A 421 -34.46 -55.88 8.58
N HIS A 422 -33.92 -55.82 9.79
CA HIS A 422 -34.06 -56.93 10.77
C HIS A 422 -34.54 -56.47 12.15
N TRP A 423 -35.82 -56.08 12.22
CA TRP A 423 -36.56 -55.93 13.48
C TRP A 423 -37.95 -56.57 13.36
N THR A 424 -38.03 -57.89 13.54
CA THR A 424 -39.29 -58.59 13.81
C THR A 424 -39.36 -58.94 15.29
N GLY A 425 -40.32 -58.34 16.01
CA GLY A 425 -40.66 -58.68 17.39
C GLY A 425 -40.24 -57.63 18.42
N LEU A 426 -41.13 -56.67 18.70
CA LEU A 426 -41.15 -55.93 19.96
C LEU A 426 -42.57 -56.00 20.52
N ASP A 427 -42.74 -56.74 21.62
CA ASP A 427 -43.98 -56.89 22.37
C ASP A 427 -44.30 -55.60 23.17
N ASN A 428 -45.59 -55.36 23.39
CA ASN A 428 -46.27 -54.17 23.90
C ASN A 428 -46.00 -53.82 25.38
N GLN A 429 -44.75 -53.92 25.86
CA GLN A 429 -44.41 -53.58 27.24
C GLN A 429 -43.46 -52.38 27.35
N ASN A 430 -44.03 -51.29 27.87
CA ASN A 430 -43.48 -50.05 28.41
C ASN A 430 -41.96 -49.99 28.70
N TYR A 431 -41.29 -48.95 28.19
CA TYR A 431 -40.00 -48.45 28.71
C TYR A 431 -39.92 -46.91 28.67
N PHE A 432 -40.66 -46.25 29.57
CA PHE A 432 -40.34 -44.90 30.05
C PHE A 432 -40.15 -45.01 31.56
N THR A 433 -38.93 -44.80 32.06
CA THR A 433 -38.56 -45.24 33.42
C THR A 433 -38.37 -44.13 34.44
N ASN A 434 -38.35 -42.84 34.06
CA ASN A 434 -38.31 -41.74 35.03
C ASN A 434 -38.99 -40.47 34.49
N PHE A 435 -39.88 -39.89 35.30
CA PHE A 435 -40.62 -38.65 35.02
C PHE A 435 -40.34 -37.63 36.11
N THR A 436 -39.92 -36.41 35.72
CA THR A 436 -39.71 -35.29 36.65
C THR A 436 -40.50 -34.09 36.15
N ASN A 437 -41.39 -33.57 37.00
CA ASN A 437 -42.08 -32.30 36.79
C ASN A 437 -41.22 -31.19 37.40
N HIS A 438 -40.82 -30.22 36.57
CA HIS A 438 -39.91 -29.14 36.99
C HIS A 438 -40.64 -27.89 37.52
N PHE A 439 -41.98 -27.91 37.58
CA PHE A 439 -42.86 -26.85 38.13
C PHE A 439 -42.70 -25.46 37.50
N ASP A 440 -42.01 -25.38 36.37
CA ASP A 440 -41.71 -24.19 35.54
C ASP A 440 -42.40 -24.26 34.16
N GLY A 441 -43.37 -25.16 34.00
CA GLY A 441 -44.03 -25.44 32.72
C GLY A 441 -43.27 -26.42 31.82
N THR A 442 -42.25 -27.10 32.37
CA THR A 442 -41.36 -28.00 31.64
C THR A 442 -41.51 -29.46 32.06
N TYR A 443 -41.63 -30.36 31.08
CA TYR A 443 -41.77 -31.82 31.30
C TYR A 443 -40.61 -32.61 30.70
N SER A 444 -40.04 -33.53 31.48
CA SER A 444 -38.91 -34.39 31.07
C SER A 444 -39.24 -35.88 31.15
N PHE A 445 -38.89 -36.66 30.12
CA PHE A 445 -39.01 -38.12 30.09
C PHE A 445 -37.76 -38.82 29.51
N VAL A 446 -37.52 -40.07 29.91
CA VAL A 446 -36.35 -40.88 29.52
C VAL A 446 -36.80 -42.15 28.77
N TYR A 447 -36.23 -42.41 27.59
CA TYR A 447 -36.39 -43.66 26.82
C TYR A 447 -35.13 -44.52 26.92
N THR A 448 -35.29 -45.82 27.14
CA THR A 448 -34.18 -46.79 27.11
C THR A 448 -34.50 -47.95 26.17
N GLY A 449 -33.69 -48.16 25.13
CA GLY A 449 -33.70 -49.35 24.29
C GLY A 449 -32.37 -50.10 24.37
N ALA A 450 -32.40 -51.40 24.66
CA ALA A 450 -31.19 -52.24 24.75
C ALA A 450 -31.12 -53.24 23.58
N LYS A 451 -29.97 -53.31 22.91
CA LYS A 451 -29.57 -54.47 22.09
C LYS A 451 -28.08 -54.75 22.27
N TYR A 452 -27.71 -56.02 22.47
CA TYR A 452 -26.33 -56.53 22.54
C TYR A 452 -25.37 -55.80 23.49
N GLY A 453 -25.82 -55.39 24.67
CA GLY A 453 -24.93 -54.91 25.73
C GLY A 453 -24.27 -53.55 25.46
N THR A 454 -24.75 -52.78 24.47
CA THR A 454 -24.32 -51.40 24.22
C THR A 454 -25.47 -50.46 24.55
N THR A 455 -25.22 -49.52 25.46
CA THR A 455 -26.17 -48.47 25.87
C THR A 455 -26.05 -47.29 24.91
N TYR A 456 -27.16 -46.89 24.26
CA TYR A 456 -27.21 -45.70 23.41
C TYR A 456 -27.44 -44.43 24.25
N PRO A 457 -26.96 -43.26 23.80
CA PRO A 457 -27.02 -42.03 24.60
C PRO A 457 -28.46 -41.55 24.87
N PHE A 458 -28.60 -40.89 26.02
CA PHE A 458 -29.83 -40.33 26.55
C PHE A 458 -30.33 -39.16 25.70
N LYS A 459 -31.66 -39.05 25.52
CA LYS A 459 -32.29 -37.80 25.04
C LYS A 459 -33.23 -37.28 26.13
N PHE A 460 -33.02 -36.03 26.53
CA PHE A 460 -33.97 -35.28 27.34
C PHE A 460 -34.96 -34.62 26.39
N PHE A 461 -36.24 -34.67 26.73
CA PHE A 461 -37.28 -33.93 26.04
C PHE A 461 -37.82 -32.89 27.01
N THR A 462 -38.18 -31.72 26.50
CA THR A 462 -38.53 -30.55 27.30
C THR A 462 -39.71 -29.89 26.61
N ALA A 463 -40.94 -30.18 27.04
CA ALA A 463 -42.13 -29.55 26.47
C ALA A 463 -42.48 -28.31 27.30
N HIS A 464 -42.63 -27.14 26.66
CA HIS A 464 -43.06 -25.90 27.31
C HIS A 464 -44.54 -25.61 27.01
N TYR A 465 -45.31 -25.27 28.05
CA TYR A 465 -46.71 -24.84 27.92
C TYR A 465 -46.84 -23.34 28.21
N ASN A 466 -47.36 -22.56 27.26
CA ASN A 466 -47.71 -21.14 27.44
C ASN A 466 -49.25 -20.99 27.57
N PRO A 467 -49.78 -20.71 28.77
CA PRO A 467 -51.22 -20.56 29.01
C PRO A 467 -51.88 -19.33 28.37
N ALA A 468 -51.12 -18.38 27.83
CA ALA A 468 -51.68 -17.11 27.35
C ALA A 468 -52.26 -17.17 25.91
N ASN A 469 -51.77 -18.03 25.01
CA ASN A 469 -51.95 -17.82 23.55
C ASN A 469 -52.46 -18.99 22.67
N VAL A 470 -52.78 -20.18 23.19
CA VAL A 470 -53.27 -21.33 22.39
C VAL A 470 -52.46 -21.57 21.09
N GLU A 471 -51.15 -21.35 21.10
CA GLU A 471 -50.24 -21.86 20.08
C GLU A 471 -49.20 -22.76 20.76
N GLU A 472 -49.12 -24.01 20.30
CA GLU A 472 -48.18 -25.02 20.76
C GLU A 472 -46.78 -24.70 20.23
N TYR A 473 -45.79 -24.66 21.13
CA TYR A 473 -44.39 -24.70 20.71
C TYR A 473 -43.65 -25.74 21.54
N ILE A 474 -43.31 -26.86 20.91
CA ILE A 474 -42.41 -27.87 21.46
C ILE A 474 -41.00 -27.43 21.07
N SER A 475 -40.19 -26.94 22.03
CA SER A 475 -38.77 -26.72 21.79
C SER A 475 -37.97 -27.91 22.31
N ILE A 476 -37.32 -28.63 21.41
CA ILE A 476 -36.43 -29.74 21.77
C ILE A 476 -35.10 -29.10 22.23
N GLN A 477 -34.73 -29.25 23.51
CA GLN A 477 -33.34 -29.07 23.93
C GLN A 477 -32.70 -30.45 24.06
N ASP A 478 -31.89 -30.82 23.06
CA ASP A 478 -31.00 -31.98 23.16
C ASP A 478 -29.85 -31.63 24.12
N THR A 479 -29.95 -32.02 25.39
CA THR A 479 -28.80 -31.99 26.32
C THR A 479 -28.04 -33.32 26.27
N TYR A 480 -26.82 -33.28 25.73
CA TYR A 480 -25.88 -34.40 25.77
C TYR A 480 -25.09 -34.37 27.08
N ASP A 481 -25.17 -35.44 27.87
CA ASP A 481 -24.24 -35.66 28.99
C ASP A 481 -22.88 -36.15 28.45
N VAL A 482 -21.83 -35.67 29.10
CA VAL A 482 -20.42 -35.69 28.65
C VAL A 482 -19.89 -37.10 28.38
N ILE A 483 -19.91 -37.47 27.10
CA ILE A 483 -18.77 -38.09 26.40
C ILE A 483 -18.39 -37.02 25.38
N THR A 484 -17.11 -36.63 25.25
CA THR A 484 -16.66 -35.65 24.25
C THR A 484 -17.33 -35.95 22.91
N PRO A 485 -18.31 -35.14 22.46
CA PRO A 485 -19.02 -35.43 21.24
C PRO A 485 -18.00 -35.25 20.13
N ILE A 486 -17.69 -36.33 19.43
CA ILE A 486 -16.95 -36.20 18.19
C ILE A 486 -17.91 -35.44 17.27
N ASN A 487 -17.55 -34.20 16.94
CA ASN A 487 -18.37 -33.38 16.06
C ASN A 487 -18.54 -34.18 14.74
N PRO A 488 -19.75 -34.47 14.26
CA PRO A 488 -19.97 -35.37 13.12
C PRO A 488 -19.17 -34.99 11.86
N ILE A 489 -18.86 -33.70 11.71
CA ILE A 489 -18.00 -33.20 10.63
C ILE A 489 -16.53 -33.57 10.82
N VAL A 490 -16.03 -33.64 12.06
CA VAL A 490 -14.66 -34.06 12.38
C VAL A 490 -14.47 -35.52 11.97
N ASP A 491 -15.45 -36.40 12.23
CA ASP A 491 -15.41 -37.78 11.75
C ASP A 491 -15.43 -37.87 10.23
N LYS A 492 -16.35 -37.13 9.58
CA LYS A 492 -16.40 -37.06 8.10
C LYS A 492 -15.09 -36.57 7.47
N ILE A 493 -14.43 -35.59 8.09
CA ILE A 493 -13.15 -35.05 7.62
C ILE A 493 -12.01 -36.05 7.90
N ASN A 494 -11.99 -36.69 9.06
CA ASN A 494 -10.97 -37.70 9.42
C ASN A 494 -11.04 -38.95 8.51
N ASP A 495 -12.21 -39.25 7.94
CA ASP A 495 -12.38 -40.34 6.97
C ASP A 495 -11.87 -39.96 5.55
N ILE A 496 -11.56 -38.68 5.30
CA ILE A 496 -11.01 -38.21 4.02
C ILE A 496 -9.48 -38.17 4.14
N ALA A 497 -8.81 -39.15 3.51
CA ALA A 497 -7.36 -39.17 3.43
C ALA A 497 -6.80 -37.94 2.70
N GLN A 498 -5.59 -37.49 3.06
CA GLN A 498 -4.89 -36.41 2.36
C GLN A 498 -4.88 -36.60 0.83
N ASN A 499 -5.24 -35.55 0.10
CA ASN A 499 -5.43 -35.45 -1.36
C ASN A 499 -6.61 -36.27 -1.92
N ALA A 500 -7.45 -36.89 -1.08
CA ALA A 500 -8.71 -37.50 -1.52
C ALA A 500 -9.80 -36.45 -1.72
N SER A 501 -10.84 -36.78 -2.49
CA SER A 501 -11.95 -35.85 -2.75
C SER A 501 -12.74 -35.56 -1.48
N ALA A 502 -12.90 -34.28 -1.15
CA ALA A 502 -13.75 -33.82 -0.05
C ALA A 502 -15.17 -33.42 -0.50
N SER A 503 -15.61 -33.87 -1.68
CA SER A 503 -16.93 -33.54 -2.25
C SER A 503 -18.13 -34.05 -1.42
N SER A 504 -17.90 -34.94 -0.46
CA SER A 504 -18.90 -35.41 0.51
C SER A 504 -19.23 -34.39 1.61
N ILE A 505 -18.40 -33.35 1.76
CA ILE A 505 -18.62 -32.25 2.71
C ILE A 505 -19.60 -31.25 2.11
N SER A 506 -20.74 -31.08 2.76
CA SER A 506 -21.84 -30.20 2.34
C SER A 506 -21.89 -28.88 3.11
N GLU A 507 -22.66 -27.90 2.61
CA GLU A 507 -22.95 -26.65 3.32
C GLU A 507 -23.53 -26.92 4.71
N SER A 508 -24.47 -27.88 4.82
CA SER A 508 -25.09 -28.28 6.09
C SER A 508 -24.08 -28.87 7.08
N ASP A 509 -23.04 -29.56 6.58
CA ASP A 509 -21.99 -30.08 7.45
C ASP A 509 -21.21 -28.93 8.09
N LEU A 510 -20.82 -27.93 7.29
CA LEU A 510 -20.05 -26.77 7.74
C LEU A 510 -20.88 -25.79 8.58
N LEU A 511 -22.18 -25.64 8.31
CA LEU A 511 -23.09 -24.79 9.07
C LEU A 511 -23.10 -25.16 10.56
N SER A 512 -23.05 -26.46 10.86
CA SER A 512 -23.06 -26.98 12.24
C SER A 512 -21.85 -26.56 13.09
N VAL A 513 -20.75 -26.13 12.44
CA VAL A 513 -19.52 -25.65 13.10
C VAL A 513 -19.51 -24.12 13.26
N LEU A 514 -20.34 -23.41 12.49
CA LEU A 514 -20.28 -21.96 12.30
C LEU A 514 -21.51 -21.21 12.82
N ASP A 515 -22.56 -21.93 13.25
CA ASP A 515 -23.81 -21.35 13.75
C ASP A 515 -23.57 -20.36 14.92
N ASP A 516 -22.56 -20.64 15.75
CA ASP A 516 -22.14 -19.79 16.87
C ASP A 516 -21.49 -18.44 16.44
N LEU A 517 -21.14 -18.26 15.17
CA LEU A 517 -20.48 -17.06 14.64
C LEU A 517 -21.37 -16.17 13.77
N GLY A 518 -22.62 -16.57 13.49
CA GLY A 518 -23.51 -15.82 12.60
C GLY A 518 -23.09 -15.86 11.12
N ALA A 519 -22.40 -16.92 10.68
CA ALA A 519 -22.16 -17.15 9.26
C ALA A 519 -23.48 -17.43 8.52
N THR A 520 -23.72 -16.75 7.40
CA THR A 520 -24.91 -16.99 6.57
C THR A 520 -24.70 -18.20 5.66
N ALA A 521 -25.78 -18.93 5.34
CA ALA A 521 -25.73 -20.04 4.38
C ALA A 521 -25.12 -19.62 3.03
N ASP A 522 -25.40 -18.39 2.59
CA ASP A 522 -24.87 -17.83 1.34
C ASP A 522 -23.34 -17.72 1.33
N LEU A 523 -22.71 -17.28 2.43
CA LEU A 523 -21.26 -17.16 2.53
C LEU A 523 -20.56 -18.53 2.45
N ILE A 524 -21.21 -19.56 3.03
CA ILE A 524 -20.69 -20.93 3.03
C ILE A 524 -20.84 -21.55 1.64
N ALA A 525 -21.97 -21.31 0.96
CA ALA A 525 -22.20 -21.77 -0.40
C ALA A 525 -21.17 -21.18 -1.38
N ASP A 526 -20.90 -19.87 -1.31
CA ASP A 526 -19.96 -19.17 -2.18
C ASP A 526 -18.52 -19.68 -2.06
N ASN A 527 -18.15 -20.18 -0.88
CA ASN A 527 -16.79 -20.64 -0.58
C ASN A 527 -16.66 -22.17 -0.47
N LEU A 528 -17.74 -22.92 -0.75
CA LEU A 528 -17.79 -24.38 -0.54
C LEU A 528 -16.64 -25.12 -1.21
N VAL A 529 -16.32 -24.76 -2.46
CA VAL A 529 -15.22 -25.37 -3.23
C VAL A 529 -13.86 -25.10 -2.57
N ALA A 530 -13.66 -23.90 -2.02
CA ALA A 530 -12.42 -23.55 -1.32
C ALA A 530 -12.27 -24.35 -0.02
N TYR A 531 -13.35 -24.54 0.74
CA TYR A 531 -13.34 -25.39 1.92
C TYR A 531 -13.02 -26.85 1.58
N GLN A 532 -13.69 -27.40 0.56
CA GLN A 532 -13.46 -28.77 0.10
C GLN A 532 -12.01 -28.95 -0.37
N SER A 533 -11.44 -27.98 -1.08
CA SER A 533 -10.05 -28.01 -1.49
C SER A 533 -9.08 -27.95 -0.30
N ALA A 534 -9.34 -27.10 0.69
CA ALA A 534 -8.50 -26.99 1.89
C ALA A 534 -8.55 -28.29 2.73
N ILE A 535 -9.73 -28.87 2.91
CA ILE A 535 -9.92 -30.17 3.57
C ILE A 535 -9.16 -31.27 2.83
N SER A 536 -9.33 -31.36 1.50
CA SER A 536 -8.63 -32.32 0.67
C SER A 536 -7.10 -32.21 0.79
N SER A 537 -6.55 -31.00 0.85
CA SER A 537 -5.10 -30.78 0.96
C SER A 537 -4.51 -31.05 2.34
N SER A 538 -5.34 -31.04 3.39
CA SER A 538 -4.92 -31.19 4.78
C SER A 538 -4.63 -32.64 5.14
N ALA A 539 -3.64 -32.89 6.00
CA ALA A 539 -3.46 -34.21 6.59
C ALA A 539 -4.54 -34.45 7.69
N ASP A 540 -4.94 -35.71 7.91
CA ASP A 540 -6.01 -36.08 8.86
C ASP A 540 -5.80 -35.48 10.27
N SER A 541 -4.55 -35.30 10.70
CA SER A 541 -4.21 -34.68 11.99
C SER A 541 -4.26 -33.15 12.03
N ALA A 542 -4.31 -32.47 10.88
CA ALA A 542 -4.30 -31.01 10.77
C ALA A 542 -5.69 -30.37 10.92
N LEU A 543 -6.77 -31.13 10.73
CA LEU A 543 -8.17 -30.69 10.89
C LEU A 543 -8.98 -31.62 11.83
N ASN A 544 -8.32 -32.30 12.76
CA ASN A 544 -8.92 -33.31 13.64
C ASN A 544 -9.76 -32.76 14.81
N THR A 545 -10.02 -31.45 14.83
CA THR A 545 -10.85 -30.81 15.87
C THR A 545 -11.76 -29.76 15.26
N ALA A 546 -12.93 -29.55 15.89
CA ALA A 546 -13.88 -28.52 15.48
C ALA A 546 -13.25 -27.12 15.47
N THR A 547 -12.34 -26.81 16.40
CA THR A 547 -11.61 -25.53 16.45
C THR A 547 -10.75 -25.30 15.21
N LEU A 548 -10.03 -26.32 14.74
CA LEU A 548 -9.17 -26.19 13.55
C LEU A 548 -9.99 -26.03 12.28
N ILE A 549 -11.10 -26.78 12.15
CA ILE A 549 -12.04 -26.64 11.04
C ILE A 549 -12.67 -25.24 11.04
N HIS A 550 -13.08 -24.76 12.21
CA HIS A 550 -13.63 -23.41 12.38
C HIS A 550 -12.63 -22.33 11.97
N GLN A 551 -11.36 -22.46 12.38
CA GLN A 551 -10.29 -21.52 12.00
C GLN A 551 -10.03 -21.53 10.49
N MET A 552 -9.97 -22.71 9.87
CA MET A 552 -9.81 -22.84 8.42
C MET A 552 -10.94 -22.12 7.66
N VAL A 553 -12.19 -22.28 8.10
CA VAL A 553 -13.32 -21.59 7.45
C VAL A 553 -13.21 -20.07 7.63
N LEU A 554 -12.84 -19.58 8.82
CA LEU A 554 -12.58 -18.15 9.04
C LEU A 554 -11.49 -17.60 8.12
N ASP A 555 -10.38 -18.32 7.97
CA ASP A 555 -9.26 -17.89 7.16
C ASP A 555 -9.64 -17.80 5.67
N ILE A 556 -10.36 -18.82 5.16
CA ILE A 556 -10.86 -18.84 3.78
C ILE A 556 -11.85 -17.71 3.53
N ASN A 557 -12.75 -17.44 4.46
CA ASN A 557 -13.74 -16.36 4.32
C ASN A 557 -13.09 -14.98 4.36
N THR A 558 -12.10 -14.79 5.24
CA THR A 558 -11.33 -13.53 5.33
C THR A 558 -10.59 -13.29 4.00
N ALA A 559 -9.94 -14.31 3.46
CA ALA A 559 -9.29 -14.24 2.15
C ALA A 559 -10.29 -13.99 1.01
N ALA A 560 -11.50 -14.57 1.06
CA ALA A 560 -12.54 -14.39 0.05
C ALA A 560 -13.00 -12.92 -0.10
N VAL A 561 -13.07 -12.18 1.01
CA VAL A 561 -13.35 -10.74 0.99
C VAL A 561 -12.27 -9.98 0.20
N VAL A 562 -10.99 -10.30 0.43
CA VAL A 562 -9.86 -9.69 -0.28
C VAL A 562 -9.87 -10.08 -1.75
N ARG A 563 -10.10 -11.36 -2.10
CA ARG A 563 -10.24 -11.81 -3.49
C ARG A 563 -11.32 -11.02 -4.23
N SER A 564 -12.46 -10.79 -3.58
CA SER A 564 -13.58 -10.03 -4.16
C SER A 564 -13.23 -8.57 -4.38
N ALA A 565 -12.53 -7.94 -3.43
CA ALA A 565 -12.02 -6.57 -3.60
C ALA A 565 -11.02 -6.46 -4.75
N ILE A 566 -10.12 -7.43 -4.91
CA ILE A 566 -9.18 -7.49 -6.04
C ILE A 566 -9.94 -7.70 -7.36
N GLN A 567 -10.94 -8.58 -7.38
CA GLN A 567 -11.74 -8.86 -8.58
C GLN A 567 -12.52 -7.62 -9.07
N ALA A 568 -12.91 -6.73 -8.16
CA ALA A 568 -13.61 -5.50 -8.48
C ALA A 568 -12.73 -4.45 -9.19
N LEU A 569 -11.40 -4.63 -9.20
CA LEU A 569 -10.46 -3.76 -9.92
C LEU A 569 -10.40 -4.05 -11.43
N PHE A 570 -11.19 -5.02 -11.92
CA PHE A 570 -11.14 -5.48 -13.30
C PHE A 570 -12.34 -5.02 -14.13
N PRO A 571 -12.12 -4.70 -15.41
CA PRO A 571 -10.87 -4.87 -16.17
C PRO A 571 -9.84 -3.75 -15.93
N VAL A 572 -8.54 -4.08 -15.89
CA VAL A 572 -7.45 -3.11 -15.61
C VAL A 572 -7.35 -1.99 -16.65
N GLU A 573 -7.79 -2.24 -17.88
CA GLU A 573 -7.82 -1.25 -18.96
C GLU A 573 -8.86 -0.15 -18.72
N SER A 574 -9.79 -0.35 -17.79
CA SER A 574 -10.78 0.65 -17.37
C SER A 574 -10.36 1.46 -16.15
N LEU A 575 -9.23 1.13 -15.52
CA LEU A 575 -8.74 1.86 -14.36
C LEU A 575 -8.35 3.28 -14.73
N GLU A 576 -8.71 4.21 -13.85
CA GLU A 576 -8.31 5.61 -13.91
C GLU A 576 -7.50 5.98 -12.65
N LEU A 577 -6.82 7.13 -12.67
CA LEU A 577 -6.04 7.60 -11.51
C LEU A 577 -6.89 7.78 -10.25
N SER A 578 -8.21 8.01 -10.39
CA SER A 578 -9.15 8.04 -9.26
C SER A 578 -9.27 6.71 -8.52
N ASP A 579 -8.97 5.59 -9.19
CA ASP A 579 -9.07 4.24 -8.62
C ASP A 579 -7.84 3.86 -7.78
N LYS A 580 -6.79 4.70 -7.78
CA LYS A 580 -5.57 4.50 -6.99
C LYS A 580 -5.86 4.17 -5.53
N SER A 581 -6.85 4.84 -4.91
CA SER A 581 -7.22 4.56 -3.52
C SER A 581 -7.86 3.19 -3.33
N ALA A 582 -8.61 2.70 -4.33
CA ALA A 582 -9.21 1.37 -4.28
C ALA A 582 -8.16 0.28 -4.44
N VAL A 583 -7.21 0.45 -5.37
CA VAL A 583 -6.06 -0.45 -5.55
C VAL A 583 -5.20 -0.50 -4.28
N ALA A 584 -4.88 0.66 -3.68
CA ALA A 584 -4.14 0.74 -2.43
C ALA A 584 -4.90 0.13 -1.24
N ALA A 585 -6.22 0.28 -1.18
CA ALA A 585 -7.06 -0.36 -0.16
C ALA A 585 -7.05 -1.89 -0.32
N ALA A 586 -7.11 -2.41 -1.54
CA ALA A 586 -7.00 -3.85 -1.80
C ALA A 586 -5.62 -4.40 -1.39
N ARG A 587 -4.53 -3.69 -1.67
CA ARG A 587 -3.18 -4.04 -1.18
C ARG A 587 -3.10 -4.03 0.33
N SER A 588 -3.60 -2.99 0.99
CA SER A 588 -3.61 -2.93 2.45
C SER A 588 -4.45 -4.05 3.07
N ALA A 589 -5.58 -4.42 2.45
CA ALA A 589 -6.40 -5.54 2.89
C ALA A 589 -5.66 -6.87 2.77
N TYR A 590 -4.92 -7.09 1.67
CA TYR A 590 -4.07 -8.27 1.48
C TYR A 590 -2.89 -8.31 2.46
N ASP A 591 -2.19 -7.20 2.67
CA ASP A 591 -1.02 -7.14 3.56
C ASP A 591 -1.39 -7.37 5.04
N ASN A 592 -2.62 -7.03 5.43
CA ASN A 592 -3.17 -7.29 6.76
C ASN A 592 -3.59 -8.75 7.01
N LEU A 593 -3.61 -9.60 5.98
CA LEU A 593 -3.88 -11.03 6.12
C LEU A 593 -2.72 -11.76 6.80
N THR A 594 -3.03 -12.83 7.52
CA THR A 594 -2.02 -13.78 8.00
C THR A 594 -1.41 -14.57 6.84
N ASP A 595 -0.26 -15.22 7.05
CA ASP A 595 0.37 -16.07 6.02
C ASP A 595 -0.61 -17.13 5.48
N THR A 596 -1.29 -17.84 6.37
CA THR A 596 -2.31 -18.86 6.01
C THR A 596 -3.47 -18.26 5.20
N GLN A 597 -3.90 -17.04 5.51
CA GLN A 597 -4.97 -16.36 4.79
C GLN A 597 -4.52 -15.90 3.40
N ARG A 598 -3.26 -15.45 3.27
CA ARG A 598 -2.69 -15.04 1.98
C ARG A 598 -2.62 -16.21 0.99
N ASP A 599 -2.36 -17.42 1.47
CA ASP A 599 -2.34 -18.64 0.63
C ASP A 599 -3.70 -18.88 -0.06
N PHE A 600 -4.80 -18.40 0.52
CA PHE A 600 -6.14 -18.51 -0.07
C PHE A 600 -6.48 -17.37 -1.05
N VAL A 601 -5.66 -16.32 -1.17
CA VAL A 601 -5.84 -15.22 -2.14
C VAL A 601 -5.19 -15.57 -3.47
N THR A 602 -5.89 -16.40 -4.25
CA THR A 602 -5.37 -16.97 -5.51
C THR A 602 -5.28 -15.99 -6.68
N ASN A 603 -5.85 -14.79 -6.56
CA ASN A 603 -5.89 -13.78 -7.63
C ASN A 603 -4.94 -12.59 -7.40
N LEU A 604 -3.87 -12.76 -6.62
CA LEU A 604 -2.91 -11.68 -6.34
C LEU A 604 -2.29 -11.03 -7.59
N THR A 605 -2.10 -11.79 -8.67
CA THR A 605 -1.58 -11.25 -9.95
C THR A 605 -2.43 -10.11 -10.46
N LEU A 606 -3.76 -10.22 -10.31
CA LEU A 606 -4.70 -9.18 -10.71
C LEU A 606 -4.45 -7.85 -9.97
N LEU A 607 -4.10 -7.92 -8.68
CA LEU A 607 -3.75 -6.73 -7.89
C LEU A 607 -2.42 -6.12 -8.36
N ASN A 608 -1.42 -6.95 -8.66
CA ASN A 608 -0.14 -6.46 -9.20
C ASN A 608 -0.35 -5.76 -10.56
N ASP A 609 -1.18 -6.33 -11.44
CA ASP A 609 -1.50 -5.75 -12.74
C ASP A 609 -2.23 -4.40 -12.59
N ALA A 610 -3.16 -4.30 -11.64
CA ALA A 610 -3.85 -3.05 -11.32
C ALA A 610 -2.90 -1.98 -10.77
N GLU A 611 -1.93 -2.36 -9.93
CA GLU A 611 -0.89 -1.45 -9.43
C GLU A 611 0.04 -0.96 -10.54
N GLU A 612 0.44 -1.84 -11.46
CA GLU A 612 1.25 -1.47 -12.62
C GLU A 612 0.47 -0.55 -13.57
N ALA A 613 -0.83 -0.81 -13.78
CA ALA A 613 -1.70 0.06 -14.57
C ALA A 613 -1.81 1.47 -13.96
N ILE A 614 -2.03 1.57 -12.64
CA ILE A 614 -2.01 2.87 -11.94
C ILE A 614 -0.65 3.56 -12.08
N ALA A 615 0.46 2.83 -11.88
CA ALA A 615 1.80 3.40 -12.02
C ALA A 615 2.06 3.92 -13.46
N ALA A 616 1.58 3.21 -14.48
CA ALA A 616 1.66 3.64 -15.87
C ALA A 616 0.83 4.91 -16.14
N LEU A 617 -0.38 5.00 -15.57
CA LEU A 617 -1.21 6.21 -15.64
C LEU A 617 -0.54 7.41 -14.94
N GLU A 618 0.15 7.17 -13.82
CA GLU A 618 0.91 8.22 -13.12
C GLU A 618 2.12 8.69 -13.92
N ALA A 619 2.87 7.76 -14.51
CA ALA A 619 4.00 8.07 -15.39
C ALA A 619 3.55 8.84 -16.65
N ALA A 620 2.36 8.55 -17.17
CA ALA A 620 1.78 9.30 -18.27
C ALA A 620 1.42 10.75 -17.88
N GLN A 621 1.11 11.01 -16.61
CA GLN A 621 0.82 12.37 -16.13
C GLN A 621 2.09 13.23 -16.00
N ASN A 622 3.22 12.60 -15.69
CA ASN A 622 4.52 13.25 -15.52
C ASN A 622 5.58 12.62 -16.44
N PRO A 623 5.49 12.86 -17.76
CA PRO A 623 6.43 12.27 -18.70
C PRO A 623 7.85 12.77 -18.43
N VAL A 624 8.83 11.87 -18.54
CA VAL A 624 10.24 12.23 -18.43
C VAL A 624 10.61 13.17 -19.58
N MET A 625 11.10 14.35 -19.24
CA MET A 625 11.43 15.41 -20.20
C MET A 625 12.93 15.47 -20.48
N LYS A 626 13.31 15.72 -21.74
CA LYS A 626 14.70 15.82 -22.18
C LYS A 626 14.94 17.02 -23.07
N ASN A 627 16.09 17.68 -22.90
CA ASN A 627 16.53 18.69 -23.84
C ASN A 627 17.07 18.01 -25.11
N ILE A 628 16.32 18.08 -26.20
CA ILE A 628 16.77 17.66 -27.54
C ILE A 628 17.17 18.91 -28.31
N ASN A 629 18.41 18.98 -28.77
CA ASN A 629 18.90 20.13 -29.53
C ASN A 629 18.69 19.89 -31.03
N VAL A 630 18.23 20.92 -31.73
CA VAL A 630 18.32 20.99 -33.20
C VAL A 630 19.75 21.37 -33.55
N LEU A 631 20.44 20.43 -34.20
CA LEU A 631 21.84 20.56 -34.62
C LEU A 631 21.96 21.33 -35.94
N SER A 632 21.00 21.13 -36.84
CA SER A 632 20.90 21.90 -38.09
C SER A 632 19.45 21.90 -38.59
N ALA A 633 19.09 22.93 -39.35
CA ALA A 633 17.78 23.04 -40.00
C ALA A 633 17.94 23.73 -41.37
N PHE A 634 17.56 23.05 -42.45
CA PHE A 634 17.74 23.52 -43.83
C PHE A 634 16.43 23.49 -44.60
N SER A 635 16.16 24.51 -45.41
CA SER A 635 15.07 24.46 -46.38
C SER A 635 15.54 23.89 -47.71
N ASN A 636 14.63 23.26 -48.46
CA ASN A 636 14.91 22.85 -49.84
C ASN A 636 14.76 24.02 -50.84
N ALA A 637 15.15 23.77 -52.09
CA ALA A 637 15.04 24.71 -53.21
C ALA A 637 13.61 25.15 -53.54
N MET A 638 12.62 24.28 -53.31
CA MET A 638 11.20 24.62 -53.53
C MET A 638 10.62 25.46 -52.39
N GLY A 639 11.35 25.64 -51.28
CA GLY A 639 10.92 26.43 -50.13
C GLY A 639 9.68 25.88 -49.40
N ASP A 640 9.36 24.60 -49.60
CA ASP A 640 8.18 23.93 -49.07
C ASP A 640 8.50 22.88 -48.00
N THR A 641 9.78 22.59 -47.74
CA THR A 641 10.19 21.64 -46.70
C THR A 641 11.35 22.18 -45.88
N ILE A 642 11.43 21.71 -44.62
CA ILE A 642 12.55 21.94 -43.71
C ILE A 642 13.02 20.59 -43.19
N THR A 643 14.31 20.29 -43.35
CA THR A 643 14.94 19.09 -42.77
C THR A 643 15.70 19.48 -41.52
N LEU A 644 15.40 18.84 -40.39
CA LEU A 644 16.05 19.08 -39.10
C LEU A 644 16.88 17.86 -38.70
N LYS A 645 18.11 18.10 -38.25
CA LYS A 645 18.94 17.09 -37.58
C LYS A 645 18.96 17.33 -36.08
N LEU A 646 18.83 16.27 -35.29
CA LEU A 646 18.60 16.33 -33.85
C LEU A 646 19.71 15.64 -33.05
N SER A 647 19.92 16.09 -31.81
CA SER A 647 20.97 15.57 -30.93
C SER A 647 20.68 14.21 -30.30
N SER A 648 19.45 13.71 -30.42
CA SER A 648 19.01 12.44 -29.82
C SER A 648 18.41 11.49 -30.86
N VAL A 649 18.59 10.19 -30.66
CA VAL A 649 17.90 9.14 -31.43
C VAL A 649 16.42 9.17 -31.07
N LEU A 650 15.55 9.13 -32.08
CA LEU A 650 14.11 9.22 -31.89
C LEU A 650 13.43 7.84 -31.87
N ASP A 651 12.30 7.79 -31.17
CA ASP A 651 11.34 6.68 -31.26
C ASP A 651 10.53 6.83 -32.56
N ILE A 652 10.91 6.08 -33.60
CA ILE A 652 10.25 6.14 -34.92
C ILE A 652 8.78 5.69 -34.91
N THR A 653 8.30 5.09 -33.82
CA THR A 653 6.89 4.72 -33.66
C THR A 653 6.03 5.87 -33.09
N TYR A 654 6.68 6.92 -32.59
CA TYR A 654 5.99 8.07 -32.03
C TYR A 654 5.43 8.97 -33.14
N ASN A 655 4.11 9.19 -33.13
CA ASN A 655 3.46 10.09 -34.08
C ASN A 655 3.83 11.55 -33.77
N ILE A 656 4.66 12.17 -34.63
CA ILE A 656 5.14 13.53 -34.46
C ILE A 656 3.98 14.53 -34.70
N PRO A 657 3.56 15.32 -33.70
CA PRO A 657 2.51 16.31 -33.88
C PRO A 657 3.04 17.56 -34.61
N ALA A 658 2.70 17.73 -35.88
CA ALA A 658 3.08 18.91 -36.68
C ALA A 658 2.71 20.26 -36.02
N THR A 659 1.62 20.29 -35.23
CA THR A 659 1.15 21.48 -34.48
C THR A 659 2.11 21.92 -33.36
N LYS A 660 3.08 21.09 -32.98
CA LYS A 660 4.11 21.42 -31.99
C LYS A 660 5.37 22.02 -32.60
N PHE A 661 5.37 22.30 -33.89
CA PHE A 661 6.43 23.03 -34.57
C PHE A 661 5.93 24.41 -34.94
N VAL A 662 6.74 25.43 -34.67
CA VAL A 662 6.41 26.82 -35.00
C VAL A 662 7.51 27.34 -35.92
N VAL A 663 7.15 27.61 -37.17
CA VAL A 663 8.02 28.27 -38.15
C VAL A 663 7.57 29.72 -38.30
N ILE A 664 8.50 30.65 -38.20
CA ILE A 664 8.30 32.07 -38.47
C ILE A 664 9.26 32.47 -39.57
N ALA A 665 8.74 32.93 -40.70
CA ALA A 665 9.52 33.41 -41.84
C ALA A 665 9.20 34.90 -42.07
N ASN A 666 10.24 35.75 -42.05
CA ASN A 666 10.11 37.21 -42.14
C ASN A 666 9.00 37.76 -41.23
N GLU A 667 9.00 37.34 -39.95
CA GLU A 667 8.02 37.70 -38.91
C GLU A 667 6.59 37.15 -39.10
N VAL A 668 6.35 36.32 -40.13
CA VAL A 668 5.05 35.69 -40.40
C VAL A 668 5.07 34.21 -40.04
N SER A 669 4.06 33.74 -39.28
CA SER A 669 3.93 32.32 -38.97
C SER A 669 3.59 31.51 -40.23
N VAL A 670 4.36 30.44 -40.46
CA VAL A 670 4.19 29.53 -41.59
C VAL A 670 3.51 28.25 -41.11
N PRO A 671 2.35 27.87 -41.69
CA PRO A 671 1.67 26.64 -41.33
C PRO A 671 2.40 25.39 -41.83
N ILE A 672 2.45 24.37 -40.98
CA ILE A 672 3.10 23.09 -41.24
C ILE A 672 2.02 22.04 -41.52
N ALA A 673 2.11 21.37 -42.65
CA ALA A 673 1.18 20.34 -43.10
C ALA A 673 1.48 18.97 -42.47
N SER A 674 2.76 18.59 -42.41
CA SER A 674 3.19 17.33 -41.79
C SER A 674 4.58 17.46 -41.17
N ALA A 675 4.88 16.56 -40.23
CA ALA A 675 6.19 16.39 -39.62
C ALA A 675 6.47 14.89 -39.56
N ASP A 676 7.48 14.44 -40.32
CA ASP A 676 7.71 13.03 -40.57
C ASP A 676 9.18 12.67 -40.28
N TYR A 677 9.46 11.45 -39.86
CA TYR A 677 10.84 10.95 -39.80
C TYR A 677 11.43 10.89 -41.22
N ASP A 678 12.71 11.24 -41.37
CA ASP A 678 13.39 11.08 -42.65
C ASP A 678 13.75 9.60 -42.86
N PRO A 679 13.14 8.87 -43.81
CA PRO A 679 13.41 7.45 -44.03
C PRO A 679 14.82 7.20 -44.57
N ALA A 680 15.51 8.21 -45.10
CA ALA A 680 16.88 8.09 -45.57
C ALA A 680 17.91 8.11 -44.43
N ASP A 681 17.53 8.58 -43.24
CA ASP A 681 18.42 8.65 -42.08
C ASP A 681 18.34 7.40 -41.21
N SER A 682 19.27 6.47 -41.44
CA SER A 682 19.41 5.24 -40.64
C SER A 682 19.81 5.50 -39.17
N SER A 683 20.21 6.71 -38.80
CA SER A 683 20.51 7.07 -37.42
C SER A 683 19.28 7.53 -36.62
N HIS A 684 18.11 7.67 -37.28
CA HIS A 684 16.84 8.12 -36.70
C HIS A 684 16.96 9.44 -35.91
N ARG A 685 17.71 10.39 -36.46
CA ARG A 685 17.97 11.72 -35.87
C ARG A 685 17.45 12.85 -36.75
N THR A 686 16.82 12.52 -37.87
CA THR A 686 16.40 13.49 -38.87
C THR A 686 14.89 13.44 -39.03
N ILE A 687 14.28 14.63 -39.02
CA ILE A 687 12.86 14.82 -39.31
C ILE A 687 12.71 15.81 -40.45
N LYS A 688 11.64 15.65 -41.22
CA LYS A 688 11.27 16.51 -42.32
C LYS A 688 9.92 17.15 -42.01
N LEU A 689 9.89 18.48 -42.01
CA LEU A 689 8.67 19.26 -41.94
C LEU A 689 8.24 19.61 -43.36
N THR A 690 6.97 19.35 -43.68
CA THR A 690 6.34 19.79 -44.94
C THR A 690 5.46 21.00 -44.64
N LEU A 691 5.69 22.10 -45.33
CA LEU A 691 4.92 23.34 -45.20
C LEU A 691 3.64 23.26 -46.04
N ALA A 692 2.59 23.98 -45.64
CA ALA A 692 1.32 23.95 -46.38
C ALA A 692 1.40 24.63 -47.77
N PHE A 693 2.42 25.46 -48.00
CA PHE A 693 2.74 26.11 -49.25
C PHE A 693 4.24 26.50 -49.26
N PRO A 694 4.86 26.78 -50.43
CA PRO A 694 6.29 27.08 -50.54
C PRO A 694 6.65 28.48 -49.99
N ALA A 695 6.55 28.65 -48.67
CA ALA A 695 6.69 29.93 -47.99
C ALA A 695 8.15 30.43 -47.90
N LEU A 696 9.13 29.55 -48.10
CA LEU A 696 10.55 29.87 -47.84
C LEU A 696 11.34 30.30 -49.08
N LEU A 697 10.74 30.27 -50.28
CA LEU A 697 11.41 30.58 -51.56
C LEU A 697 12.14 31.92 -51.60
N SER A 698 11.58 32.95 -50.95
CA SER A 698 12.14 34.31 -50.90
C SER A 698 12.38 34.79 -49.47
N SER A 699 12.46 33.86 -48.51
CA SER A 699 12.60 34.20 -47.10
C SER A 699 14.07 34.42 -46.75
N THR A 700 14.39 35.56 -46.15
CA THR A 700 15.76 35.91 -45.75
C THR A 700 16.02 35.72 -44.26
N SER A 701 14.95 35.61 -43.46
CA SER A 701 15.02 35.28 -42.04
C SER A 701 13.94 34.25 -41.72
N VAL A 702 14.36 33.09 -41.23
CA VAL A 702 13.46 32.00 -40.85
C VAL A 702 13.91 31.44 -39.51
N THR A 703 12.97 31.31 -38.57
CA THR A 703 13.21 30.69 -37.27
C THR A 703 12.23 29.56 -37.03
N LEU A 704 12.71 28.52 -36.35
CA LEU A 704 11.97 27.32 -35.99
C LEU A 704 12.04 27.10 -34.49
N SER A 705 10.90 26.86 -33.87
CA SER A 705 10.79 26.42 -32.48
C SER A 705 10.10 25.07 -32.43
N VAL A 706 10.67 24.15 -31.65
CA VAL A 706 10.09 22.85 -31.37
C VAL A 706 9.51 22.91 -29.97
N LEU A 707 8.19 22.80 -29.83
CA LEU A 707 7.51 22.89 -28.55
C LEU A 707 7.65 21.59 -27.75
N SER A 708 7.40 21.67 -26.45
CA SER A 708 7.40 20.51 -25.55
C SER A 708 6.45 19.40 -26.03
N GLY A 709 6.96 18.16 -26.05
CA GLY A 709 6.25 16.97 -26.50
C GLY A 709 6.04 16.88 -28.01
N ALA A 710 6.87 17.56 -28.82
CA ALA A 710 6.90 17.40 -30.28
C ALA A 710 7.65 16.14 -30.72
N LEU A 711 8.64 15.71 -29.93
CA LEU A 711 9.59 14.65 -30.23
C LEU A 711 9.67 13.70 -29.05
N LYS A 712 9.95 12.43 -29.33
CA LYS A 712 10.17 11.39 -28.34
C LYS A 712 11.45 10.64 -28.65
N THR A 713 12.30 10.46 -27.65
CA THR A 713 13.53 9.68 -27.81
C THR A 713 13.23 8.19 -27.80
N SER A 714 14.17 7.40 -28.32
CA SER A 714 14.13 5.93 -28.23
C SER A 714 14.07 5.39 -26.78
N ASN A 715 14.36 6.24 -25.78
CA ASN A 715 14.30 5.90 -24.36
C ASN A 715 12.98 6.33 -23.70
N ASN A 716 11.94 6.59 -24.50
CA ASN A 716 10.61 7.00 -24.01
C ASN A 716 10.58 8.38 -23.31
N GLU A 717 11.49 9.29 -23.66
CA GLU A 717 11.57 10.65 -23.10
C GLU A 717 10.98 11.67 -24.08
N LEU A 718 10.12 12.58 -23.63
CA LEU A 718 9.59 13.67 -24.46
C LEU A 718 10.54 14.87 -24.47
N ASN A 719 10.60 15.62 -25.57
CA ASN A 719 11.44 16.82 -25.62
C ASN A 719 10.86 17.97 -24.80
N ASN A 720 11.73 18.74 -24.14
CA ASN A 720 11.41 20.10 -23.72
C ASN A 720 11.28 21.03 -24.92
N THR A 721 10.58 22.17 -24.72
CA THR A 721 10.57 23.25 -25.71
C THR A 721 12.02 23.68 -26.01
N THR A 722 12.39 23.69 -27.29
CA THR A 722 13.72 24.12 -27.72
C THR A 722 13.78 25.63 -27.85
N SER A 723 14.96 26.21 -27.64
CA SER A 723 15.21 27.59 -28.07
C SER A 723 14.94 27.74 -29.57
N PRO A 724 14.43 28.90 -30.03
CA PRO A 724 14.29 29.18 -31.45
C PRO A 724 15.63 29.00 -32.18
N LYS A 725 15.60 28.30 -33.31
CA LYS A 725 16.75 27.99 -34.13
C LYS A 725 16.58 28.59 -35.52
N PRO A 726 17.61 29.23 -36.10
CA PRO A 726 17.55 29.70 -37.47
C PRO A 726 17.41 28.51 -38.42
N VAL A 727 16.59 28.69 -39.45
CA VAL A 727 16.52 27.77 -40.58
C VAL A 727 17.33 28.39 -41.71
N ILE A 728 18.37 27.68 -42.14
CA ILE A 728 19.23 28.12 -43.23
C ILE A 728 18.49 27.83 -44.53
N THR A 729 18.11 28.87 -45.25
CA THR A 729 17.33 28.69 -46.48
C THR A 729 18.21 28.30 -47.65
N PHE A 730 17.64 27.65 -48.66
CA PHE A 730 18.32 27.38 -49.93
C PHE A 730 18.92 28.67 -50.53
N LEU A 731 18.17 29.78 -50.48
CA LEU A 731 18.63 31.08 -50.95
C LEU A 731 19.87 31.60 -50.21
N ASN A 732 20.05 31.23 -48.93
CA ASN A 732 21.26 31.58 -48.18
C ASN A 732 22.46 30.71 -48.55
N LEU A 733 22.22 29.55 -49.17
CA LEU A 733 23.27 28.59 -49.55
C LEU A 733 23.68 28.72 -51.02
N ASP A 734 22.77 29.05 -51.93
CA ASP A 734 23.04 29.25 -53.36
C ASP A 734 23.68 30.64 -53.60
N LEU A 735 24.98 30.75 -53.30
CA LEU A 735 25.75 31.99 -53.46
C LEU A 735 26.19 32.22 -54.91
N SER A 736 26.26 31.17 -55.72
CA SER A 736 26.59 31.21 -57.14
C SER A 736 25.39 31.61 -58.02
N HIS A 737 24.17 31.52 -57.48
CA HIS A 737 22.90 31.83 -58.12
C HIS A 737 22.61 30.94 -59.34
N ASP A 738 23.07 29.68 -59.29
CA ASP A 738 22.84 28.69 -60.34
C ASP A 738 21.67 27.74 -60.03
N ASN A 739 20.96 28.00 -58.91
CA ASN A 739 19.84 27.20 -58.41
C ASN A 739 20.26 25.75 -58.06
N HIS A 740 21.50 25.59 -57.63
CA HIS A 740 22.09 24.35 -57.14
C HIS A 740 23.01 24.66 -55.94
N ILE A 741 23.09 23.76 -54.96
CA ILE A 741 24.10 23.89 -53.88
C ILE A 741 25.29 23.03 -54.27
N GLY A 742 26.32 23.65 -54.84
CA GLY A 742 27.57 23.05 -55.27
C GLY A 742 28.74 23.31 -54.32
N VAL A 743 29.90 22.77 -54.67
CA VAL A 743 31.17 23.06 -53.95
C VAL A 743 31.55 24.54 -54.14
N GLU A 744 31.17 25.11 -55.28
CA GLU A 744 31.35 26.51 -55.66
C GLU A 744 30.75 27.45 -54.61
N ASP A 745 29.53 27.17 -54.13
CA ASP A 745 28.87 27.97 -53.11
C ASP A 745 29.59 27.93 -51.77
N ILE A 746 30.04 26.73 -51.35
CA ILE A 746 30.80 26.56 -50.12
C ILE A 746 32.14 27.29 -50.21
N VAL A 747 32.80 27.25 -51.37
CA VAL A 747 34.05 28.00 -51.60
C VAL A 747 33.82 29.51 -51.57
N LEU A 748 32.71 30.00 -52.14
CA LEU A 748 32.32 31.42 -52.04
C LEU A 748 32.07 31.82 -50.59
N MET A 749 31.39 30.96 -49.82
CA MET A 749 31.10 31.17 -48.40
C MET A 749 32.37 31.25 -47.56
N ILE A 750 33.31 30.32 -47.73
CA ILE A 750 34.57 30.28 -46.99
C ILE A 750 35.43 31.52 -47.25
N ARG A 751 35.44 32.02 -48.50
CA ARG A 751 36.27 33.18 -48.92
C ARG A 751 35.74 34.52 -48.41
N ASN A 752 34.47 34.61 -48.04
CA ASN A 752 33.84 35.85 -47.58
C ASN A 752 33.27 35.70 -46.17
N PRO A 753 33.91 36.29 -45.13
CA PRO A 753 33.43 36.23 -43.76
C PRO A 753 32.00 36.73 -43.56
N LEU A 754 31.49 37.61 -44.43
CA LEU A 754 30.12 38.13 -44.35
C LEU A 754 29.04 37.11 -44.74
N THR A 755 29.42 36.04 -45.44
CA THR A 755 28.52 34.98 -45.87
C THR A 755 28.68 33.70 -45.06
N GLN A 756 29.66 33.62 -44.16
CA GLN A 756 29.88 32.45 -43.31
C GLN A 756 28.68 32.22 -42.38
N ILE A 757 28.23 30.97 -42.33
CA ILE A 757 27.09 30.55 -41.50
C ILE A 757 27.61 29.57 -40.46
N ASP A 758 27.56 29.98 -39.20
CA ASP A 758 27.73 29.11 -38.04
C ASP A 758 26.46 28.26 -37.90
N VAL A 759 26.53 27.01 -38.36
CA VAL A 759 25.39 26.10 -38.49
C VAL A 759 25.07 25.44 -37.15
N ASN A 760 26.10 25.04 -36.41
CA ASN A 760 25.94 24.36 -35.12
C ASN A 760 25.70 25.36 -33.96
N LEU A 761 25.88 26.66 -34.21
CA LEU A 761 25.73 27.78 -33.28
C LEU A 761 26.72 27.74 -32.10
N ASP A 762 27.94 27.29 -32.36
CA ASP A 762 29.03 27.28 -31.39
C ASP A 762 29.80 28.62 -31.30
N GLN A 763 29.33 29.63 -32.03
CA GLN A 763 29.86 30.99 -32.18
C GLN A 763 31.13 31.07 -33.03
N THR A 764 31.54 29.99 -33.69
CA THR A 764 32.71 29.95 -34.54
C THR A 764 32.43 29.25 -35.86
N PHE A 765 32.69 29.92 -36.99
CA PHE A 765 32.70 29.22 -38.27
C PHE A 765 33.97 28.37 -38.39
N ASN A 766 33.83 27.05 -38.34
CA ASN A 766 34.93 26.10 -38.26
C ASN A 766 34.73 24.86 -39.18
N PRO A 767 35.67 23.91 -39.24
CA PRO A 767 35.53 22.73 -40.10
C PRO A 767 34.28 21.88 -39.88
N GLU A 768 33.67 21.91 -38.69
CA GLU A 768 32.42 21.20 -38.42
C GLU A 768 31.24 21.82 -39.16
N ASP A 769 31.15 23.16 -39.24
CA ASP A 769 30.13 23.84 -40.06
C ASP A 769 30.27 23.48 -41.53
N ILE A 770 31.51 23.47 -42.03
CA ILE A 770 31.81 23.08 -43.41
C ILE A 770 31.34 21.64 -43.65
N LEU A 771 31.60 20.71 -42.73
CA LEU A 771 31.13 19.32 -42.87
C LEU A 771 29.60 19.22 -42.91
N ILE A 772 28.88 20.01 -42.11
CA ILE A 772 27.41 20.03 -42.14
C ILE A 772 26.90 20.63 -43.46
N LEU A 773 27.52 21.71 -43.93
CA LEU A 773 27.19 22.38 -45.19
C LEU A 773 27.48 21.51 -46.42
N LEU A 774 28.59 20.76 -46.41
CA LEU A 774 28.91 19.78 -47.46
C LEU A 774 27.82 18.69 -47.58
N GLY A 775 27.15 18.37 -46.47
CA GLY A 775 25.99 17.47 -46.47
C GLY A 775 24.75 18.02 -47.19
N GLN A 776 24.74 19.32 -47.54
CA GLN A 776 23.67 19.95 -48.33
C GLN A 776 24.00 20.03 -49.83
N ILE A 777 25.18 19.57 -50.25
CA ILE A 777 25.52 19.53 -51.68
C ILE A 777 24.53 18.63 -52.41
N SER A 778 23.97 19.16 -53.48
CA SER A 778 23.08 18.40 -54.35
C SER A 778 23.89 17.30 -55.05
N MET A 779 23.55 16.03 -54.80
CA MET A 779 24.14 14.91 -55.54
C MET A 779 23.48 14.86 -56.92
N GLN A 780 24.22 15.21 -57.97
CA GLN A 780 23.83 14.93 -59.36
C GLN A 780 23.91 13.44 -59.68
#